data_AF-A0A178VJN8-F1
#
_entry.id   AF-A0A178VJN8-F1
#
_cell.length_a   1.000
_cell.length_b   1.000
_cell.length_c   1.000
_cell.angle_alpha   90.00
_cell.angle_beta   90.00
_cell.angle_gamma   90.00
#
_symmetry.space_group_name_H-M   'P 1'
#
loop_
_entity.id
_entity.type
_entity.pdbx_description
1 polymer ?
#
loop_
_entity_poly.entity_id
_entity_poly.type
_entity_poly.pdbx_seq_one_letter_code
_entity_poly.pdbx_strand_id
1 'polypeptide(L)'
;MESGGKTNRQLRKAICVSTDEKMKKKRSPSVIVIGGGMAGISAARTLQDASFQVVVLESRDRIGGRVHTDYSFGFPVDLGASWLHGVCKENPLAAVIGRLGLPLYRTSGDNSVLYDHDLESYALFDKAGNQVSQELVTKVGENFEHILEEICKVRDEQDEDMSIAQAFSIVFKRNPELRLEGLAHNVLQWYLCRMEGWFAADAETISAKCWDQEELLPGGHGLMVRGYRPVINTLSKGLDIRLSHRVTKISRRYSGVKVTTEKGDTFVADAAVIALPLGVLKSGMITFEPKLPQWKQEAINDLGVGIENKIILNFDNVFWPNVEFLGVVAETSYGCSYFLNLHKATSHPVLVYMPAGQLARDIEKKSDEAAANFAFSQLQKILPDASSPINYLVSRWGSDINSMGSYSYDIVNKPHDLYERLRVPLDNLFFAGEATSSSYPGSVHGAYSTGVLAAEDCRMRVLERYGELEHEMEEEAPASVPLLISLPSSNHSQRKLQNNIINVGVKIQNRFRVVCMGMLAPRKFLQKRRKMEVFKDAADETDQKRWRGLMLEIESTGSAVPVLRQYKTDGDQGLPRDLVLGTLVRFKQLKKWNLVSEILEWLRYQNWWNFSEMDFLMLITAYGKLGNFNGAERVLSVLSKMGSTPNVISYTALMESYGRGGKCNNAEAIFRRMQSSGPEPSAITYQIILKTFVEGDKFKEAEEVFETLLDEKKSPLKPDQKMYHMMIYMYKKAGNYEKARKVFSSMVGKGVPQSTVTYNSLMSFETSYKEVSKIYDQMQRSDIQPDVVSYALLIKAYGRARREEEALSVFEEMLDAGVRPTHKAYNILLDAFAISGMVEQAKTVFKSMRRDRIFPDLWSYTTMLSAYVNASDMEGAEKFFKRIKVDGFEPNIVTYGTLIKGYAKANDVEKMMEVYEKMRLSGIKANQTILTTIMDASGRCKNFGSALGWYKEMESCGVPPDQKAKNVLLSLASTQDELEEAKELTGIRNETATIIARVYGSDDDEEGVEDISSESSDDEDEGDDDDDDARETVLYDKPQEGSLGYGSLQTEELVGL
;
A
#
# COMPACT_ATOMS: atom_id res chain seq x y z
N MET A 1 -39.42 22.27 61.29
CA MET A 1 -39.36 23.52 60.50
C MET A 1 -39.81 23.13 59.10
N GLU A 2 -41.13 23.16 58.87
CA GLU A 2 -41.85 24.27 58.18
C GLU A 2 -41.44 24.33 56.71
N SER A 3 -42.30 24.39 55.69
CA SER A 3 -43.75 24.59 55.51
C SER A 3 -44.00 24.32 54.01
N GLY A 4 -45.06 23.66 53.53
CA GLY A 4 -46.41 24.19 53.45
C GLY A 4 -46.69 24.79 52.06
N GLY A 5 -47.61 24.18 51.29
CA GLY A 5 -48.08 24.73 50.00
C GLY A 5 -49.05 23.83 49.22
N LYS A 6 -50.30 23.75 49.67
CA LYS A 6 -51.50 23.27 48.92
C LYS A 6 -51.72 24.21 47.69
N THR A 7 -52.40 23.92 46.57
CA THR A 7 -53.76 23.38 46.37
C THR A 7 -54.14 23.40 44.87
N ASN A 8 -55.22 22.68 44.52
CA ASN A 8 -56.11 22.75 43.32
C ASN A 8 -55.71 21.97 42.06
N ARG A 9 -56.42 20.96 41.52
CA ARG A 9 -57.80 20.39 41.52
C ARG A 9 -58.38 20.46 40.10
N GLN A 10 -58.39 19.27 39.47
CA GLN A 10 -59.32 18.71 38.47
C GLN A 10 -59.65 19.48 37.18
N LEU A 11 -59.29 18.85 36.05
CA LEU A 11 -60.20 18.66 34.90
C LEU A 11 -59.81 17.37 34.15
N ARG A 12 -60.73 16.40 34.12
CA ARG A 12 -60.64 15.14 33.36
C ARG A 12 -61.03 15.40 31.90
N LYS A 13 -60.24 14.87 30.95
CA LYS A 13 -60.74 14.27 29.70
C LYS A 13 -59.84 13.09 29.32
N ALA A 14 -60.48 11.94 29.15
CA ALA A 14 -59.98 10.64 28.71
C ALA A 14 -59.42 10.74 27.26
N ILE A 15 -58.52 9.94 26.68
CA ILE A 15 -57.98 8.57 26.83
C ILE A 15 -56.63 8.58 26.08
N CYS A 16 -55.59 7.95 26.64
CA CYS A 16 -54.68 7.04 25.93
C CYS A 16 -53.69 6.48 26.94
N VAL A 17 -53.76 5.17 27.15
CA VAL A 17 -52.79 4.41 27.93
C VAL A 17 -51.52 4.34 27.08
N SER A 18 -50.51 5.17 27.37
CA SER A 18 -49.16 4.91 26.91
C SER A 18 -48.44 4.10 27.99
N THR A 19 -48.15 2.85 27.66
CA THR A 19 -47.25 1.97 28.38
C THR A 19 -45.92 2.67 28.62
N ASP A 20 -45.65 2.97 29.89
CA ASP A 20 -44.33 3.32 30.42
C ASP A 20 -43.39 2.09 30.27
N GLU A 21 -42.84 1.89 29.07
CA GLU A 21 -41.59 1.15 28.94
C GLU A 21 -40.45 2.06 29.38
N LYS A 22 -39.96 1.79 30.60
CA LYS A 22 -38.76 2.37 31.18
C LYS A 22 -37.62 2.38 30.15
N MET A 23 -37.20 3.57 29.73
CA MET A 23 -35.90 3.82 29.11
C MET A 23 -34.78 3.19 29.95
N LYS A 24 -34.29 2.01 29.56
CA LYS A 24 -32.98 1.50 29.98
C LYS A 24 -31.93 2.43 29.39
N LYS A 25 -31.21 3.19 30.21
CA LYS A 25 -29.96 3.83 29.78
C LYS A 25 -29.04 2.75 29.19
N LYS A 26 -28.81 2.78 27.88
CA LYS A 26 -27.83 1.93 27.18
C LYS A 26 -26.47 2.11 27.86
N ARG A 27 -25.91 1.03 28.44
CA ARG A 27 -24.62 1.05 29.15
C ARG A 27 -23.53 0.92 28.09
N SER A 28 -22.55 1.83 28.06
CA SER A 28 -21.42 1.71 27.13
C SER A 28 -20.66 0.39 27.36
N PRO A 29 -20.28 -0.32 26.29
CA PRO A 29 -19.54 -1.58 26.41
C PRO A 29 -18.19 -1.34 27.08
N SER A 30 -17.75 -2.31 27.86
CA SER A 30 -16.59 -2.20 28.74
C SER A 30 -15.56 -3.29 28.44
N VAL A 31 -14.28 -2.93 28.44
CA VAL A 31 -13.16 -3.85 28.17
C VAL A 31 -12.04 -3.63 29.18
N ILE A 32 -11.47 -4.73 29.67
CA ILE A 32 -10.25 -4.71 30.48
C ILE A 32 -9.06 -5.06 29.58
N VAL A 33 -8.08 -4.17 29.48
CA VAL A 33 -6.81 -4.48 28.82
C VAL A 33 -5.80 -4.87 29.89
N ILE A 34 -5.20 -6.05 29.75
CA ILE A 34 -4.25 -6.60 30.73
C ILE A 34 -2.84 -6.49 30.14
N GLY A 35 -2.04 -5.60 30.74
CA GLY A 35 -0.71 -5.22 30.27
C GLY A 35 -0.71 -3.82 29.65
N GLY A 36 0.13 -2.92 30.16
CA GLY A 36 0.35 -1.54 29.68
C GLY A 36 1.59 -1.41 28.80
N GLY A 37 1.98 -2.48 28.09
CA GLY A 37 2.99 -2.46 27.03
C GLY A 37 2.46 -1.86 25.73
N MET A 38 3.30 -1.81 24.68
CA MET A 38 2.91 -1.22 23.38
C MET A 38 1.59 -1.81 22.83
N ALA A 39 1.44 -3.14 22.85
CA ALA A 39 0.22 -3.82 22.37
C ALA A 39 -1.02 -3.47 23.20
N GLY A 40 -0.90 -3.39 24.52
CA GLY A 40 -2.03 -3.07 25.38
C GLY A 40 -2.42 -1.59 25.29
N ILE A 41 -1.44 -0.68 25.23
CA ILE A 41 -1.71 0.75 25.06
C ILE A 41 -2.33 1.03 23.68
N SER A 42 -1.85 0.39 22.61
CA SER A 42 -2.48 0.55 21.28
C SER A 42 -3.90 -0.01 21.27
N ALA A 43 -4.12 -1.21 21.83
CA ALA A 43 -5.46 -1.80 21.94
C ALA A 43 -6.43 -0.89 22.75
N ALA A 44 -5.98 -0.40 23.89
CA ALA A 44 -6.77 0.45 24.76
C ALA A 44 -7.14 1.78 24.09
N ARG A 45 -6.20 2.39 23.36
CA ARG A 45 -6.46 3.60 22.58
C ARG A 45 -7.49 3.35 21.48
N THR A 46 -7.33 2.30 20.70
CA THR A 46 -8.27 1.93 19.62
C THR A 46 -9.68 1.69 20.17
N LEU A 47 -9.82 0.97 21.29
CA LEU A 47 -11.12 0.74 21.93
C LEU A 47 -11.73 2.02 22.53
N GLN A 48 -10.91 2.89 23.14
CA GLN A 48 -11.39 4.18 23.65
C GLN A 48 -11.86 5.09 22.51
N ASP A 49 -11.15 5.12 21.38
CA ASP A 49 -11.56 5.86 20.18
C ASP A 49 -12.88 5.32 19.61
N ALA A 50 -13.17 4.04 19.82
CA ALA A 50 -14.45 3.39 19.53
C ALA A 50 -15.52 3.57 20.63
N SER A 51 -15.33 4.50 21.59
CA SER A 51 -16.27 4.81 22.69
C SER A 51 -16.51 3.68 23.71
N PHE A 52 -15.60 2.73 23.82
CA PHE A 52 -15.64 1.73 24.90
C PHE A 52 -15.15 2.30 26.23
N GLN A 53 -15.72 1.82 27.33
CA GLN A 53 -15.14 2.02 28.66
C GLN A 53 -13.95 1.07 28.84
N VAL A 54 -12.74 1.62 28.77
CA VAL A 54 -11.51 0.83 28.84
C VAL A 54 -10.78 1.08 30.15
N VAL A 55 -10.40 0.00 30.84
CA VAL A 55 -9.48 0.04 31.98
C VAL A 55 -8.25 -0.79 31.63
N VAL A 56 -7.06 -0.20 31.72
CA VAL A 56 -5.78 -0.90 31.54
C VAL A 56 -5.24 -1.30 32.90
N LEU A 57 -4.98 -2.58 33.11
CA LEU A 57 -4.33 -3.11 34.32
C LEU A 57 -2.87 -3.41 34.00
N GLU A 58 -1.96 -2.66 34.63
CA GLU A 58 -0.50 -2.82 34.48
C GLU A 58 0.09 -3.31 35.79
N SER A 59 0.91 -4.37 35.72
CA SER A 59 1.50 -4.99 36.90
C SER A 59 2.63 -4.15 37.49
N ARG A 60 3.31 -3.35 36.66
CA ARG A 60 4.36 -2.42 37.07
C ARG A 60 3.80 -1.09 37.58
N ASP A 61 4.65 -0.32 38.23
CA ASP A 61 4.43 1.08 38.61
C ASP A 61 4.66 2.07 37.43
N ARG A 62 4.86 1.55 36.22
CA ARG A 62 5.06 2.32 34.98
C ARG A 62 4.43 1.61 33.77
N ILE A 63 4.13 2.40 32.75
CA ILE A 63 3.70 1.90 31.43
C ILE A 63 4.89 1.61 30.50
N GLY A 64 4.61 1.04 29.33
CA GLY A 64 5.57 0.78 28.26
C GLY A 64 6.02 -0.68 28.16
N GLY A 65 5.76 -1.51 29.18
CA GLY A 65 6.16 -2.91 29.16
C GLY A 65 7.69 -3.06 29.06
N ARG A 66 8.15 -3.87 28.10
CA ARG A 66 9.58 -3.98 27.71
C ARG A 66 10.08 -2.77 26.91
N VAL A 67 9.20 -1.94 26.36
CA VAL A 67 9.57 -0.70 25.67
C VAL A 67 9.79 0.39 26.73
N HIS A 68 11.01 0.46 27.25
CA HIS A 68 11.33 1.30 28.41
C HIS A 68 12.54 2.20 28.14
N THR A 69 12.28 3.51 28.14
CA THR A 69 13.32 4.54 28.16
C THR A 69 13.55 5.01 29.60
N ASP A 70 14.79 4.88 30.08
CA ASP A 70 15.29 5.38 31.34
C ASP A 70 15.95 6.77 31.17
N TYR A 71 15.92 7.59 32.21
CA TYR A 71 16.46 8.97 32.19
C TYR A 71 17.41 9.24 33.37
N SER A 72 17.84 8.22 34.11
CA SER A 72 18.67 8.36 35.31
C SER A 72 20.03 9.01 35.04
N PHE A 73 20.56 8.89 33.81
CA PHE A 73 21.79 9.57 33.39
C PHE A 73 21.59 11.06 33.02
N GLY A 74 20.36 11.58 33.10
CA GLY A 74 20.01 12.94 32.67
C GLY A 74 19.59 13.05 31.20
N PHE A 75 19.66 11.95 30.44
CA PHE A 75 19.28 11.85 29.03
C PHE A 75 18.67 10.47 28.75
N PRO A 76 17.90 10.29 27.65
CA PRO A 76 17.16 9.05 27.40
C PRO A 76 18.07 7.89 27.01
N VAL A 77 17.88 6.74 27.63
CA VAL A 77 18.49 5.46 27.24
C VAL A 77 17.42 4.35 27.25
N ASP A 78 17.29 3.62 26.15
CA ASP A 78 16.33 2.52 26.05
C ASP A 78 16.91 1.21 26.62
N LEU A 79 16.28 0.68 27.68
CA LEU A 79 16.61 -0.61 28.30
C LEU A 79 16.05 -1.81 27.52
N GLY A 80 15.05 -1.58 26.67
CA GLY A 80 14.46 -2.60 25.79
C GLY A 80 14.56 -2.18 24.34
N ALA A 81 13.46 -2.13 23.60
CA ALA A 81 13.51 -1.76 22.19
C ALA A 81 14.09 -0.36 21.96
N SER A 82 15.03 -0.24 21.01
CA SER A 82 15.69 1.03 20.64
C SER A 82 15.54 1.40 19.16
N TRP A 83 15.12 0.45 18.31
CA TRP A 83 15.01 0.64 16.86
C TRP A 83 13.57 0.62 16.37
N LEU A 84 13.30 1.52 15.43
CA LEU A 84 12.20 1.41 14.48
C LEU A 84 12.70 0.66 13.24
N HIS A 85 12.21 -0.56 13.02
CA HIS A 85 12.52 -1.34 11.82
C HIS A 85 11.57 -0.96 10.68
N GLY A 86 12.11 -0.55 9.52
CA GLY A 86 11.32 -0.07 8.40
C GLY A 86 10.77 1.34 8.63
N VAL A 87 11.59 2.37 8.42
CA VAL A 87 11.15 3.77 8.53
C VAL A 87 10.42 4.18 7.24
N CYS A 88 9.27 3.54 7.02
CA CYS A 88 8.42 3.68 5.86
C CYS A 88 6.96 3.88 6.28
N LYS A 89 6.05 4.07 5.31
CA LYS A 89 4.64 4.35 5.63
C LYS A 89 3.88 3.10 6.04
N GLU A 90 4.39 1.94 5.62
CA GLU A 90 3.87 0.61 5.89
C GLU A 90 4.07 0.24 7.37
N ASN A 91 5.07 0.83 8.05
CA ASN A 91 5.18 0.74 9.50
C ASN A 91 4.26 1.77 10.18
N PRO A 92 3.17 1.36 10.87
CA PRO A 92 2.23 2.30 11.47
C PRO A 92 2.85 3.16 12.58
N LEU A 93 3.91 2.68 13.24
CA LEU A 93 4.64 3.47 14.25
C LEU A 93 5.43 4.62 13.62
N ALA A 94 5.89 4.48 12.38
CA ALA A 94 6.62 5.54 11.70
C ALA A 94 5.77 6.81 11.54
N ALA A 95 4.45 6.64 11.29
CA ALA A 95 3.52 7.75 11.23
C ALA A 95 3.35 8.45 12.60
N VAL A 96 3.26 7.68 13.69
CA VAL A 96 3.17 8.23 15.06
C VAL A 96 4.44 8.99 15.43
N ILE A 97 5.60 8.37 15.21
CA ILE A 97 6.93 8.95 15.47
C ILE A 97 7.13 10.23 14.64
N GLY A 98 6.76 10.19 13.36
CA GLY A 98 6.82 11.34 12.47
C GLY A 98 5.89 12.49 12.89
N ARG A 99 4.67 12.19 13.39
CA ARG A 99 3.77 13.22 13.95
C ARG A 99 4.32 13.87 15.20
N LEU A 100 5.04 13.11 16.02
CA LEU A 100 5.71 13.62 17.23
C LEU A 100 7.02 14.37 16.94
N GLY A 101 7.51 14.31 15.70
CA GLY A 101 8.78 14.94 15.31
C GLY A 101 9.98 14.35 16.06
N LEU A 102 9.93 13.07 16.41
CA LEU A 102 11.03 12.41 17.11
C LEU A 102 12.18 12.11 16.13
N PRO A 103 13.42 12.50 16.45
CA PRO A 103 14.57 12.25 15.58
C PRO A 103 14.94 10.76 15.59
N LEU A 104 15.27 10.26 14.40
CA LEU A 104 15.78 8.92 14.16
C LEU A 104 17.21 9.02 13.61
N TYR A 105 18.15 8.28 14.21
CA TYR A 105 19.47 8.08 13.62
C TYR A 105 19.41 6.84 12.71
N ARG A 106 19.77 7.00 11.45
CA ARG A 106 19.75 5.90 10.47
C ARG A 106 20.93 4.98 10.74
N THR A 107 20.64 3.70 10.96
CA THR A 107 21.65 2.66 11.22
C THR A 107 21.77 1.65 10.08
N SER A 108 20.97 1.81 9.01
CA SER A 108 21.06 0.99 7.80
C SER A 108 20.38 1.66 6.61
N GLY A 109 20.76 1.22 5.40
CA GLY A 109 20.21 1.70 4.15
C GLY A 109 18.77 1.22 3.89
N ASP A 110 18.17 1.72 2.81
CA ASP A 110 16.76 1.45 2.46
C ASP A 110 16.47 -0.04 2.11
N ASN A 111 17.51 -0.87 1.97
CA ASN A 111 17.49 -2.28 1.51
C ASN A 111 18.15 -3.30 2.47
N SER A 112 18.48 -2.91 3.70
CA SER A 112 19.18 -3.79 4.65
C SER A 112 18.32 -4.99 5.07
N VAL A 113 18.85 -6.22 4.98
CA VAL A 113 18.23 -7.42 5.56
C VAL A 113 18.35 -7.37 7.08
N LEU A 114 17.38 -7.91 7.83
CA LEU A 114 17.26 -7.71 9.29
C LEU A 114 18.50 -8.15 10.11
N TYR A 115 19.28 -9.11 9.60
CA TYR A 115 20.54 -9.58 10.21
C TYR A 115 21.78 -8.80 9.76
N ASP A 116 21.67 -8.20 8.58
CA ASP A 116 22.61 -7.31 7.95
C ASP A 116 22.09 -5.89 8.16
N HIS A 117 22.11 -5.43 9.42
CA HIS A 117 22.20 -3.99 9.63
C HIS A 117 23.43 -3.59 8.85
N ASP A 118 23.23 -3.11 7.60
CA ASP A 118 24.28 -2.66 6.68
C ASP A 118 25.32 -2.05 7.58
N LEU A 119 26.43 -2.77 7.76
CA LEU A 119 27.38 -2.45 8.80
C LEU A 119 28.16 -1.22 8.30
N GLU A 120 27.47 -0.09 8.16
CA GLU A 120 27.94 1.12 7.50
C GLU A 120 29.18 1.65 8.24
N SER A 121 29.34 1.29 9.53
CA SER A 121 30.49 1.65 10.33
C SER A 121 30.67 0.77 11.57
N TYR A 122 31.70 -0.09 11.58
CA TYR A 122 32.05 -0.94 12.72
C TYR A 122 33.57 -1.06 12.87
N ALA A 123 34.01 -1.50 14.04
CA ALA A 123 35.39 -1.90 14.27
C ALA A 123 35.41 -3.21 15.07
N LEU A 124 35.98 -4.26 14.49
CA LEU A 124 36.17 -5.55 15.16
C LEU A 124 37.59 -5.65 15.71
N PHE A 125 37.71 -6.29 16.86
CA PHE A 125 38.97 -6.50 17.55
C PHE A 125 39.12 -7.96 17.97
N ASP A 126 40.34 -8.47 17.90
CA ASP A 126 40.67 -9.76 18.49
C ASP A 126 40.80 -9.66 20.03
N LYS A 127 40.96 -10.80 20.71
CA LYS A 127 41.12 -10.85 22.17
C LYS A 127 42.42 -10.23 22.69
N ALA A 128 43.39 -9.97 21.80
CA ALA A 128 44.64 -9.29 22.13
C ALA A 128 44.54 -7.76 21.94
N GLY A 129 43.39 -7.26 21.50
CA GLY A 129 43.13 -5.84 21.27
C GLY A 129 43.61 -5.33 19.90
N ASN A 130 44.02 -6.22 19.00
CA ASN A 130 44.37 -5.83 17.64
C ASN A 130 43.08 -5.65 16.82
N GLN A 131 43.01 -4.55 16.08
CA GLN A 131 41.90 -4.32 15.16
C GLN A 131 41.97 -5.28 13.97
N VAL A 132 40.85 -5.94 13.67
CA VAL A 132 40.70 -6.81 12.51
C VAL A 132 40.60 -5.94 11.25
N SER A 133 41.30 -6.33 10.18
CA SER A 133 41.28 -5.56 8.94
C SER A 133 39.88 -5.55 8.31
N GLN A 134 39.48 -4.38 7.81
CA GLN A 134 38.17 -4.19 7.19
C GLN A 134 37.96 -5.11 5.97
N GLU A 135 39.03 -5.34 5.19
CA GLU A 135 39.02 -6.27 4.06
C GLU A 135 38.70 -7.71 4.48
N LEU A 136 39.27 -8.17 5.60
CA LEU A 136 38.97 -9.51 6.12
C LEU A 136 37.51 -9.59 6.56
N VAL A 137 37.00 -8.58 7.25
CA VAL A 137 35.61 -8.62 7.70
C VAL A 137 34.63 -8.62 6.53
N THR A 138 34.83 -7.76 5.53
CA THR A 138 34.02 -7.76 4.30
C THR A 138 34.05 -9.11 3.60
N LYS A 139 35.24 -9.71 3.41
CA LYS A 139 35.37 -11.03 2.80
C LYS A 139 34.66 -12.12 3.60
N VAL A 140 34.74 -12.09 4.94
CA VAL A 140 34.04 -13.05 5.79
C VAL A 140 32.53 -12.83 5.75
N GLY A 141 32.06 -11.59 5.64
CA GLY A 141 30.65 -11.24 5.43
C GLY A 141 30.10 -11.87 4.15
N GLU A 142 30.81 -11.71 3.02
CA GLU A 142 30.45 -12.36 1.74
C GLU A 142 30.40 -13.90 1.88
N ASN A 143 31.33 -14.50 2.65
CA ASN A 143 31.28 -15.93 2.94
C ASN A 143 30.09 -16.31 3.83
N PHE A 144 29.73 -15.47 4.79
CA PHE A 144 28.58 -15.68 5.66
C PHE A 144 27.26 -15.65 4.87
N GLU A 145 27.11 -14.69 3.95
CA GLU A 145 25.98 -14.65 3.01
C GLU A 145 25.90 -15.93 2.18
N HIS A 146 27.02 -16.39 1.62
CA HIS A 146 27.08 -17.65 0.88
C HIS A 146 26.73 -18.86 1.76
N ILE A 147 27.14 -18.87 3.03
CA ILE A 147 26.73 -19.92 3.98
C ILE A 147 25.21 -19.90 4.19
N LEU A 148 24.59 -18.72 4.34
CA LEU A 148 23.14 -18.61 4.48
C LEU A 148 22.42 -19.10 3.22
N GLU A 149 22.93 -18.81 2.02
CA GLU A 149 22.41 -19.36 0.76
C GLU A 149 22.49 -20.88 0.71
N GLU A 150 23.61 -21.48 1.14
CA GLU A 150 23.75 -22.94 1.25
C GLU A 150 22.83 -23.54 2.33
N ILE A 151 22.59 -22.82 3.43
CA ILE A 151 21.62 -23.23 4.47
C ILE A 151 20.21 -23.30 3.87
N CYS A 152 19.82 -22.34 3.02
CA CYS A 152 18.54 -22.41 2.30
C CYS A 152 18.44 -23.67 1.44
N LYS A 153 19.51 -24.06 0.74
CA LYS A 153 19.53 -25.31 -0.05
C LYS A 153 19.39 -26.54 0.85
N VAL A 154 20.13 -26.59 1.97
CA VAL A 154 20.04 -27.68 2.95
C VAL A 154 18.64 -27.80 3.54
N ARG A 155 18.00 -26.65 3.84
CA ARG A 155 16.61 -26.58 4.29
C ARG A 155 15.65 -27.15 3.24
N ASP A 156 15.81 -26.75 1.98
CA ASP A 156 14.89 -27.15 0.91
C ASP A 156 15.04 -28.65 0.52
N GLU A 157 16.17 -29.27 0.84
CA GLU A 157 16.42 -30.71 0.65
C GLU A 157 15.86 -31.61 1.77
N GLN A 158 15.55 -31.05 2.94
CA GLN A 158 15.09 -31.82 4.11
C GLN A 158 13.66 -31.44 4.50
N ASP A 159 12.80 -32.46 4.64
CA ASP A 159 11.41 -32.25 5.08
C ASP A 159 11.32 -31.89 6.59
N GLU A 160 12.21 -32.50 7.39
CA GLU A 160 12.30 -32.28 8.84
C GLU A 160 13.04 -30.98 9.17
N ASP A 161 12.56 -30.27 10.20
CA ASP A 161 13.19 -29.03 10.64
C ASP A 161 14.48 -29.31 11.45
N MET A 162 15.41 -28.37 11.39
CA MET A 162 16.70 -28.44 12.08
C MET A 162 17.09 -27.09 12.67
N SER A 163 18.03 -27.11 13.59
CA SER A 163 18.61 -25.86 14.10
C SER A 163 19.51 -25.19 13.07
N ILE A 164 19.67 -23.87 13.16
CA ILE A 164 20.68 -23.16 12.38
C ILE A 164 22.07 -23.75 12.64
N ALA A 165 22.44 -24.07 13.88
CA ALA A 165 23.72 -24.70 14.18
C ALA A 165 23.93 -26.05 13.45
N GLN A 166 22.88 -26.87 13.33
CA GLN A 166 22.92 -28.11 12.54
C GLN A 166 23.06 -27.83 11.05
N ALA A 167 22.35 -26.83 10.52
CA ALA A 167 22.45 -26.43 9.12
C ALA A 167 23.88 -25.96 8.79
N PHE A 168 24.50 -25.11 9.63
CA PHE A 168 25.91 -24.73 9.52
C PHE A 168 26.83 -25.96 9.50
N SER A 169 26.59 -26.95 10.37
CA SER A 169 27.40 -28.18 10.37
C SER A 169 27.25 -28.98 9.08
N ILE A 170 26.08 -28.98 8.43
CA ILE A 170 25.87 -29.68 7.16
C ILE A 170 26.58 -28.92 6.04
N VAL A 171 26.44 -27.59 5.99
CA VAL A 171 27.12 -26.74 5.01
C VAL A 171 28.63 -26.91 5.11
N PHE A 172 29.23 -26.86 6.30
CA PHE A 172 30.67 -27.08 6.45
C PHE A 172 31.15 -28.50 6.10
N LYS A 173 30.27 -29.50 6.11
CA LYS A 173 30.60 -30.85 5.62
C LYS A 173 30.58 -30.92 4.10
N ARG A 174 29.67 -30.19 3.44
CA ARG A 174 29.56 -30.11 1.97
C ARG A 174 30.63 -29.20 1.37
N ASN A 175 30.95 -28.13 2.07
CA ASN A 175 31.82 -27.04 1.67
C ASN A 175 32.85 -26.76 2.78
N PRO A 176 33.87 -27.63 2.95
CA PRO A 176 34.87 -27.47 4.01
C PRO A 176 35.61 -26.13 3.97
N GLU A 177 35.73 -25.51 2.80
CA GLU A 177 36.35 -24.21 2.57
C GLU A 177 35.62 -23.05 3.29
N LEU A 178 34.31 -23.16 3.50
CA LEU A 178 33.49 -22.11 4.15
C LEU A 178 33.64 -22.10 5.67
N ARG A 179 34.27 -23.12 6.27
CA ARG A 179 34.50 -23.17 7.72
C ARG A 179 35.41 -22.04 8.20
N LEU A 180 36.32 -21.62 7.32
CA LEU A 180 37.41 -20.67 7.56
C LEU A 180 38.32 -21.11 8.73
N GLU A 181 39.50 -20.52 8.84
CA GLU A 181 40.47 -20.85 9.89
C GLU A 181 41.06 -19.59 10.53
N GLY A 182 41.58 -19.73 11.75
CA GLY A 182 42.25 -18.65 12.48
C GLY A 182 41.35 -17.44 12.70
N LEU A 183 41.87 -16.24 12.38
CA LEU A 183 41.14 -15.00 12.59
C LEU A 183 39.86 -14.89 11.75
N ALA A 184 39.85 -15.44 10.53
CA ALA A 184 38.68 -15.44 9.66
C ALA A 184 37.52 -16.24 10.28
N HIS A 185 37.84 -17.37 10.91
CA HIS A 185 36.86 -18.16 11.67
C HIS A 185 36.28 -17.37 12.85
N ASN A 186 37.12 -16.64 13.59
CA ASN A 186 36.65 -15.82 14.71
C ASN A 186 35.68 -14.72 14.27
N VAL A 187 35.92 -14.11 13.10
CA VAL A 187 35.00 -13.13 12.49
C VAL A 187 33.69 -13.80 12.09
N LEU A 188 33.74 -15.01 11.53
CA LEU A 188 32.54 -15.78 11.18
C LEU A 188 31.67 -16.09 12.41
N GLN A 189 32.30 -16.45 13.53
CA GLN A 189 31.61 -16.64 14.82
C GLN A 189 30.97 -15.34 15.35
N TRP A 190 31.52 -14.18 14.99
CA TRP A 190 30.93 -12.89 15.35
C TRP A 190 29.65 -12.59 14.55
N TYR A 191 29.60 -12.95 13.26
CA TYR A 191 28.37 -12.91 12.47
C TYR A 191 27.30 -13.86 13.04
N LEU A 192 27.70 -15.06 13.48
CA LEU A 192 26.79 -15.99 14.16
C LEU A 192 26.25 -15.39 15.47
N CYS A 193 27.11 -14.78 16.28
CA CYS A 193 26.73 -14.08 17.51
C CYS A 193 25.72 -12.93 17.25
N ARG A 194 25.88 -12.19 16.15
CA ARG A 194 24.93 -11.15 15.71
C ARG A 194 23.56 -11.74 15.38
N MET A 195 23.52 -12.87 14.68
CA MET A 195 22.28 -13.58 14.37
C MET A 195 21.59 -14.11 15.64
N GLU A 196 22.35 -14.67 16.59
CA GLU A 196 21.83 -15.07 17.91
C GLU A 196 21.25 -13.87 18.69
N GLY A 197 21.88 -12.70 18.56
CA GLY A 197 21.38 -11.43 19.09
C GLY A 197 19.98 -11.09 18.58
N TRP A 198 19.74 -11.26 17.29
CA TRP A 198 18.45 -10.96 16.65
C TRP A 198 17.29 -11.74 17.27
N PHE A 199 17.46 -13.06 17.43
CA PHE A 199 16.44 -13.94 18.02
C PHE A 199 16.49 -13.97 19.55
N ALA A 200 17.50 -13.32 20.15
CA ALA A 200 17.85 -13.46 21.56
C ALA A 200 18.03 -14.92 22.01
N ALA A 201 18.49 -15.78 21.11
CA ALA A 201 18.51 -17.23 21.27
C ALA A 201 19.78 -17.82 20.65
N ASP A 202 20.22 -18.96 21.17
CA ASP A 202 21.40 -19.66 20.65
C ASP A 202 21.07 -20.36 19.33
N ALA A 203 22.04 -20.46 18.42
CA ALA A 203 21.88 -21.03 17.08
C ALA A 203 21.38 -22.49 17.08
N GLU A 204 21.57 -23.22 18.19
CA GLU A 204 21.07 -24.58 18.41
C GLU A 204 19.55 -24.65 18.60
N THR A 205 18.89 -23.53 18.87
CA THR A 205 17.45 -23.48 19.16
C THR A 205 16.63 -22.78 18.10
N ILE A 206 17.27 -22.01 17.22
CA ILE A 206 16.61 -21.26 16.14
C ILE A 206 16.29 -22.23 15.00
N SER A 207 15.02 -22.28 14.58
CA SER A 207 14.58 -23.07 13.43
C SER A 207 15.17 -22.59 12.11
N ALA A 208 15.89 -23.46 11.40
CA ALA A 208 16.39 -23.21 10.06
C ALA A 208 15.27 -23.16 9.01
N LYS A 209 14.06 -23.66 9.33
CA LYS A 209 12.90 -23.57 8.44
C LYS A 209 12.18 -22.23 8.52
N CYS A 210 12.33 -21.50 9.63
CA CYS A 210 11.58 -20.27 9.91
C CYS A 210 12.43 -19.00 10.11
N TRP A 211 13.75 -19.09 10.10
CA TRP A 211 14.63 -17.95 10.40
C TRP A 211 14.46 -16.73 9.47
N ASP A 212 14.00 -16.92 8.23
CA ASP A 212 13.83 -15.88 7.21
C ASP A 212 12.37 -15.49 6.94
N GLN A 213 11.42 -15.90 7.81
CA GLN A 213 9.98 -15.67 7.60
C GLN A 213 9.49 -14.25 7.95
N GLU A 214 10.31 -13.41 8.59
CA GLU A 214 9.95 -12.03 8.93
C GLU A 214 9.77 -11.18 7.67
N GLU A 215 8.67 -10.42 7.60
CA GLU A 215 8.45 -9.51 6.49
C GLU A 215 9.36 -8.29 6.61
N LEU A 216 10.27 -8.12 5.66
CA LEU A 216 11.14 -6.95 5.58
C LEU A 216 10.35 -5.69 5.21
N LEU A 217 10.27 -4.74 6.14
CA LEU A 217 9.72 -3.41 5.87
C LEU A 217 10.77 -2.52 5.16
N PRO A 218 10.40 -1.82 4.07
CA PRO A 218 11.35 -0.98 3.34
C PRO A 218 11.79 0.24 4.16
N GLY A 219 12.83 0.91 3.69
CA GLY A 219 13.24 2.20 4.25
C GLY A 219 14.10 2.09 5.50
N GLY A 220 14.85 1.00 5.66
CA GLY A 220 15.93 0.82 6.64
C GLY A 220 15.52 0.89 8.11
N HIS A 221 16.52 0.84 8.99
CA HIS A 221 16.34 0.91 10.44
C HIS A 221 16.70 2.30 10.99
N GLY A 222 15.98 2.71 12.04
CA GLY A 222 16.19 3.99 12.71
C GLY A 222 16.27 3.84 14.22
N LEU A 223 17.41 4.20 14.82
CA LEU A 223 17.57 4.27 16.26
C LEU A 223 16.82 5.49 16.83
N MET A 224 16.04 5.27 17.89
CA MET A 224 15.23 6.30 18.55
C MET A 224 16.09 7.21 19.44
N VAL A 225 16.53 8.35 18.92
CA VAL A 225 17.44 9.28 19.63
C VAL A 225 16.84 9.84 20.93
N ARG A 226 15.50 9.98 20.99
CA ARG A 226 14.77 10.42 22.20
C ARG A 226 14.08 9.28 22.96
N GLY A 227 14.40 8.03 22.60
CA GLY A 227 13.76 6.83 23.09
C GLY A 227 12.26 6.71 22.76
N TYR A 228 11.64 5.60 23.17
CA TYR A 228 10.23 5.31 22.92
C TYR A 228 9.24 5.94 23.90
N ARG A 229 9.68 6.41 25.08
CA ARG A 229 8.78 6.97 26.11
C ARG A 229 7.83 8.06 25.58
N PRO A 230 8.22 9.00 24.70
CA PRO A 230 7.28 9.98 24.15
C PRO A 230 6.15 9.34 23.32
N VAL A 231 6.42 8.25 22.61
CA VAL A 231 5.42 7.49 21.83
C VAL A 231 4.41 6.85 22.79
N ILE A 232 4.90 6.13 23.80
CA ILE A 232 4.06 5.48 24.81
C ILE A 232 3.19 6.51 25.55
N ASN A 233 3.79 7.62 26.00
CA ASN A 233 3.06 8.69 26.69
C ASN A 233 1.93 9.27 25.82
N THR A 234 2.21 9.48 24.53
CA THR A 234 1.22 10.02 23.59
C THR A 234 0.04 9.07 23.41
N LEU A 235 0.31 7.78 23.18
CA LEU A 235 -0.73 6.77 23.00
C LEU A 235 -1.53 6.53 24.30
N SER A 236 -0.90 6.69 25.46
CA SER A 236 -1.53 6.51 26.77
C SER A 236 -2.40 7.68 27.24
N LYS A 237 -2.32 8.83 26.56
CA LYS A 237 -2.95 10.06 27.02
C LYS A 237 -4.48 9.92 27.05
N GLY A 238 -5.06 10.07 28.24
CA GLY A 238 -6.50 10.00 28.47
C GLY A 238 -7.06 8.60 28.74
N LEU A 239 -6.21 7.56 28.78
CA LEU A 239 -6.63 6.20 29.17
C LEU A 239 -6.75 6.07 30.70
N ASP A 240 -7.71 5.28 31.17
CA ASP A 240 -7.76 4.84 32.57
C ASP A 240 -6.76 3.69 32.78
N ILE A 241 -5.60 4.01 33.35
CA ILE A 241 -4.51 3.05 33.58
C ILE A 241 -4.30 2.86 35.08
N ARG A 242 -4.44 1.60 35.54
CA ARG A 242 -4.21 1.17 36.91
C ARG A 242 -2.86 0.48 37.02
N LEU A 243 -1.88 1.23 37.52
CA LEU A 243 -0.52 0.75 37.78
C LEU A 243 -0.48 -0.11 39.04
N SER A 244 0.50 -1.00 39.16
CA SER A 244 0.68 -1.91 40.30
C SER A 244 -0.53 -2.81 40.57
N HIS A 245 -1.23 -3.23 39.51
CA HIS A 245 -2.37 -4.15 39.52
C HIS A 245 -2.03 -5.44 38.77
N ARG A 246 -1.18 -6.27 39.38
CA ARG A 246 -0.81 -7.58 38.81
C ARG A 246 -2.02 -8.51 38.79
N VAL A 247 -2.37 -8.99 37.61
CA VAL A 247 -3.45 -9.98 37.43
C VAL A 247 -2.94 -11.37 37.79
N THR A 248 -3.72 -12.12 38.57
CA THR A 248 -3.44 -13.51 38.97
C THR A 248 -4.50 -14.49 38.49
N LYS A 249 -5.71 -14.00 38.19
CA LYS A 249 -6.82 -14.85 37.75
C LYS A 249 -7.76 -14.13 36.78
N ILE A 250 -8.12 -14.82 35.71
CA ILE A 250 -9.05 -14.36 34.67
C ILE A 250 -10.17 -15.39 34.55
N SER A 251 -11.36 -15.03 35.02
CA SER A 251 -12.56 -15.85 34.93
C SER A 251 -13.47 -15.32 33.83
N ARG A 252 -13.67 -16.09 32.76
CA ARG A 252 -14.60 -15.77 31.68
C ARG A 252 -15.93 -16.51 31.86
N ARG A 253 -17.03 -15.84 31.57
CA ARG A 253 -18.38 -16.42 31.45
C ARG A 253 -19.00 -15.93 30.14
N TYR A 254 -20.11 -16.54 29.74
CA TYR A 254 -20.84 -16.11 28.53
C TYR A 254 -21.13 -14.60 28.54
N SER A 255 -21.48 -14.05 29.71
CA SER A 255 -21.89 -12.65 29.89
C SER A 255 -20.76 -11.67 30.19
N GLY A 256 -19.48 -12.06 30.15
CA GLY A 256 -18.38 -11.14 30.42
C GLY A 256 -17.12 -11.78 31.01
N VAL A 257 -16.17 -10.94 31.42
CA VAL A 257 -14.89 -11.33 32.00
C VAL A 257 -14.75 -10.69 33.38
N LYS A 258 -14.29 -11.48 34.35
CA LYS A 258 -13.87 -11.04 35.68
C LYS A 258 -12.38 -11.25 35.84
N VAL A 259 -11.65 -10.17 36.13
CA VAL A 259 -10.20 -10.17 36.33
C VAL A 259 -9.93 -9.91 37.81
N THR A 260 -9.09 -10.74 38.44
CA THR A 260 -8.69 -10.62 39.84
C THR A 260 -7.20 -10.33 39.93
N THR A 261 -6.84 -9.36 40.77
CA THR A 261 -5.45 -8.97 41.00
C THR A 261 -4.88 -9.66 42.24
N GLU A 262 -3.56 -9.61 42.38
CA GLU A 262 -2.80 -10.11 43.54
C GLU A 262 -3.26 -9.48 44.87
N LYS A 263 -3.69 -8.21 44.85
CA LYS A 263 -4.19 -7.48 46.04
C LYS A 263 -5.63 -7.84 46.40
N GLY A 264 -6.29 -8.69 45.61
CA GLY A 264 -7.69 -9.08 45.80
C GLY A 264 -8.71 -8.18 45.09
N ASP A 265 -8.27 -7.12 44.40
CA ASP A 265 -9.17 -6.27 43.61
C ASP A 265 -9.76 -7.07 42.45
N THR A 266 -11.05 -6.84 42.17
CA THR A 266 -11.74 -7.50 41.06
C THR A 266 -12.35 -6.49 40.10
N PHE A 267 -12.08 -6.67 38.82
CA PHE A 267 -12.59 -5.87 37.71
C PHE A 267 -13.52 -6.73 36.86
N VAL A 268 -14.62 -6.16 36.39
CA VAL A 268 -15.60 -6.86 35.54
C VAL A 268 -15.87 -6.02 34.30
N ALA A 269 -15.84 -6.67 33.14
CA ALA A 269 -16.08 -6.06 31.85
C ALA A 269 -16.74 -7.05 30.89
N ASP A 270 -17.16 -6.60 29.72
CA ASP A 270 -17.77 -7.45 28.69
C ASP A 270 -16.72 -8.34 28.01
N ALA A 271 -15.50 -7.80 27.82
CA ALA A 271 -14.37 -8.53 27.27
C ALA A 271 -13.04 -8.13 27.91
N ALA A 272 -11.99 -8.89 27.60
CA ALA A 272 -10.63 -8.56 27.98
C ALA A 272 -9.63 -8.77 26.83
N VAL A 273 -8.71 -7.82 26.67
CA VAL A 273 -7.55 -7.96 25.80
C VAL A 273 -6.35 -8.37 26.65
N ILE A 274 -5.77 -9.53 26.34
CA ILE A 274 -4.61 -10.14 26.98
C ILE A 274 -3.37 -9.68 26.21
N ALA A 275 -2.74 -8.60 26.67
CA ALA A 275 -1.54 -8.00 26.08
C ALA A 275 -0.29 -8.28 26.94
N LEU A 276 -0.18 -9.52 27.43
CA LEU A 276 0.89 -9.96 28.32
C LEU A 276 2.08 -10.54 27.55
N PRO A 277 3.32 -10.38 28.04
CA PRO A 277 4.47 -11.05 27.45
C PRO A 277 4.33 -12.58 27.46
N LEU A 278 4.81 -13.24 26.39
CA LEU A 278 4.73 -14.69 26.25
C LEU A 278 5.36 -15.44 27.44
N GLY A 279 6.49 -14.96 27.96
CA GLY A 279 7.12 -15.54 29.15
C GLY A 279 6.22 -15.54 30.40
N VAL A 280 5.41 -14.48 30.58
CA VAL A 280 4.42 -14.41 31.67
C VAL A 280 3.31 -15.44 31.45
N LEU A 281 2.82 -15.61 30.22
CA LEU A 281 1.82 -16.63 29.89
C LEU A 281 2.35 -18.06 30.12
N LYS A 282 3.62 -18.32 29.77
CA LYS A 282 4.30 -19.61 29.99
C LYS A 282 4.49 -19.95 31.47
N SER A 283 4.69 -18.95 32.33
CA SER A 283 4.98 -19.17 33.75
C SER A 283 3.85 -19.84 34.54
N GLY A 284 2.62 -19.82 34.02
CA GLY A 284 1.44 -20.30 34.75
C GLY A 284 1.00 -19.41 35.92
N MET A 285 1.58 -18.21 36.08
CA MET A 285 1.21 -17.27 37.16
C MET A 285 -0.23 -16.76 37.07
N ILE A 286 -0.87 -16.88 35.90
CA ILE A 286 -2.25 -16.44 35.68
C ILE A 286 -3.14 -17.65 35.49
N THR A 287 -4.12 -17.80 36.38
CA THR A 287 -5.12 -18.85 36.28
C THR A 287 -6.26 -18.41 35.38
N PHE A 288 -6.48 -19.13 34.27
CA PHE A 288 -7.65 -18.95 33.41
C PHE A 288 -8.78 -19.89 33.85
N GLU A 289 -9.99 -19.35 34.01
CA GLU A 289 -11.20 -20.12 34.31
C GLU A 289 -12.31 -19.80 33.31
N PRO A 290 -12.76 -20.76 32.47
CA PRO A 290 -12.19 -22.10 32.28
C PRO A 290 -10.73 -22.06 31.82
N LYS A 291 -10.01 -23.17 32.03
CA LYS A 291 -8.65 -23.34 31.50
C LYS A 291 -8.64 -23.10 29.99
N LEU A 292 -7.51 -22.60 29.48
CA LEU A 292 -7.32 -22.42 28.05
C LEU A 292 -7.42 -23.78 27.33
N PRO A 293 -8.00 -23.84 26.11
CA PRO A 293 -7.99 -25.03 25.29
C PRO A 293 -6.57 -25.54 25.03
N GLN A 294 -6.44 -26.85 24.86
CA GLN A 294 -5.14 -27.51 24.65
C GLN A 294 -4.33 -26.87 23.52
N TRP A 295 -4.93 -26.65 22.35
CA TRP A 295 -4.25 -26.05 21.19
C TRP A 295 -3.68 -24.65 21.46
N LYS A 296 -4.31 -23.85 22.35
CA LYS A 296 -3.81 -22.52 22.73
C LYS A 296 -2.72 -22.63 23.79
N GLN A 297 -2.86 -23.57 24.72
CA GLN A 297 -1.82 -23.85 25.72
C GLN A 297 -0.55 -24.41 25.07
N GLU A 298 -0.68 -25.27 24.07
CA GLU A 298 0.42 -25.76 23.23
C GLU A 298 1.11 -24.60 22.51
N ALA A 299 0.36 -23.69 21.88
CA ALA A 299 0.95 -22.49 21.26
C ALA A 299 1.72 -21.61 22.25
N ILE A 300 1.19 -21.40 23.46
CA ILE A 300 1.90 -20.68 24.52
C ILE A 300 3.20 -21.40 24.89
N ASN A 301 3.19 -22.73 25.01
CA ASN A 301 4.34 -23.51 25.47
C ASN A 301 5.42 -23.67 24.39
N ASP A 302 5.01 -23.85 23.13
CA ASP A 302 5.87 -24.23 22.01
C ASP A 302 6.54 -23.05 21.29
N LEU A 303 6.01 -21.82 21.38
CA LEU A 303 6.71 -20.62 20.89
C LEU A 303 7.94 -20.31 21.74
N GLY A 304 9.08 -19.97 21.14
CA GLY A 304 10.30 -19.59 21.83
C GLY A 304 10.19 -18.28 22.60
N VAL A 305 10.97 -18.14 23.67
CA VAL A 305 11.18 -16.85 24.36
C VAL A 305 12.67 -16.69 24.59
N GLY A 306 13.32 -15.85 23.77
CA GLY A 306 14.72 -15.51 23.86
C GLY A 306 15.00 -14.50 24.98
N ILE A 307 16.26 -14.40 25.39
CA ILE A 307 16.73 -13.43 26.39
C ILE A 307 17.91 -12.66 25.80
N GLU A 308 17.71 -11.36 25.64
CA GLU A 308 18.76 -10.39 25.34
C GLU A 308 18.68 -9.30 26.40
N ASN A 309 19.83 -8.95 26.97
CA ASN A 309 19.98 -7.88 27.92
C ASN A 309 20.80 -6.72 27.36
N LYS A 310 20.65 -5.55 27.96
CA LYS A 310 21.45 -4.35 27.70
C LYS A 310 22.20 -3.97 28.97
N ILE A 311 23.51 -3.96 28.88
CA ILE A 311 24.40 -3.42 29.91
C ILE A 311 24.96 -2.11 29.36
N ILE A 312 24.43 -1.01 29.87
CA ILE A 312 24.74 0.34 29.41
C ILE A 312 25.83 0.91 30.32
N LEU A 313 26.90 1.39 29.71
CA LEU A 313 28.04 2.00 30.38
C LEU A 313 28.14 3.47 29.94
N ASN A 314 28.08 4.39 30.90
CA ASN A 314 28.25 5.82 30.67
C ASN A 314 29.66 6.24 31.12
N PHE A 315 30.33 7.09 30.34
CA PHE A 315 31.71 7.51 30.56
C PHE A 315 31.82 9.03 30.60
N ASP A 316 32.91 9.57 31.17
CA ASP A 316 33.16 11.02 31.13
C ASP A 316 33.52 11.53 29.73
N ASN A 317 34.28 10.72 28.97
CA ASN A 317 34.81 11.10 27.66
C ASN A 317 34.74 9.92 26.68
N VAL A 318 34.71 10.24 25.39
CA VAL A 318 34.78 9.25 24.30
C VAL A 318 36.24 8.93 24.01
N PHE A 319 36.62 7.67 24.18
CA PHE A 319 37.99 7.16 23.91
C PHE A 319 38.00 6.03 22.86
N TRP A 320 36.86 5.73 22.25
CA TRP A 320 36.71 4.68 21.25
C TRP A 320 36.53 5.26 19.84
N PRO A 321 36.77 4.46 18.77
CA PRO A 321 36.53 4.90 17.39
C PRO A 321 35.09 5.34 17.14
N ASN A 322 34.90 6.31 16.25
CA ASN A 322 33.57 6.82 15.87
C ASN A 322 32.84 5.88 14.89
N VAL A 323 32.55 4.66 15.36
CA VAL A 323 31.83 3.60 14.65
C VAL A 323 30.49 3.31 15.34
N GLU A 324 29.55 2.63 14.68
CA GLU A 324 28.26 2.25 15.29
C GLU A 324 28.42 1.07 16.22
N PHE A 325 29.27 0.11 15.86
CA PHE A 325 29.53 -1.09 16.65
C PHE A 325 31.02 -1.31 16.90
N LEU A 326 31.34 -1.65 18.14
CA LEU A 326 32.65 -2.19 18.53
C LEU A 326 32.45 -3.68 18.81
N GLY A 327 33.10 -4.56 18.05
CA GLY A 327 32.96 -5.99 18.19
C GLY A 327 34.21 -6.67 18.73
N VAL A 328 34.03 -7.74 19.49
CA VAL A 328 35.10 -8.64 19.93
C VAL A 328 34.89 -9.98 19.24
N VAL A 329 35.89 -10.45 18.49
CA VAL A 329 35.84 -11.74 17.80
C VAL A 329 36.49 -12.85 18.65
N ALA A 330 35.95 -14.06 18.57
CA ALA A 330 36.40 -15.21 19.35
C ALA A 330 36.14 -16.53 18.62
N GLU A 331 36.71 -17.63 19.11
CA GLU A 331 36.57 -18.97 18.53
C GLU A 331 35.15 -19.55 18.57
N THR A 332 34.24 -18.95 19.33
CA THR A 332 32.85 -19.39 19.50
C THR A 332 31.94 -18.19 19.60
N SER A 333 30.70 -18.27 19.09
CA SER A 333 29.68 -17.20 19.20
C SER A 333 29.48 -16.71 20.64
N TYR A 334 29.45 -17.60 21.63
CA TYR A 334 29.37 -17.27 23.07
C TYR A 334 30.52 -16.35 23.56
N GLY A 335 31.70 -16.51 22.96
CA GLY A 335 32.89 -15.72 23.29
C GLY A 335 32.98 -14.40 22.52
N CYS A 336 32.19 -14.26 21.46
CA CYS A 336 32.05 -13.02 20.70
C CYS A 336 31.19 -12.02 21.48
N SER A 337 31.35 -10.75 21.17
CA SER A 337 30.45 -9.73 21.71
C SER A 337 30.47 -8.45 20.89
N TYR A 338 29.54 -7.55 21.18
CA TYR A 338 29.52 -6.23 20.56
C TYR A 338 28.95 -5.16 21.50
N PHE A 339 29.40 -3.93 21.29
CA PHE A 339 28.90 -2.73 21.94
C PHE A 339 28.28 -1.82 20.89
N LEU A 340 27.04 -1.40 21.11
CA LEU A 340 26.42 -0.31 20.38
C LEU A 340 26.96 1.02 20.90
N ASN A 341 27.46 1.86 19.99
CA ASN A 341 27.92 3.20 20.28
C ASN A 341 26.79 4.23 20.20
N LEU A 342 26.18 4.57 21.33
CA LEU A 342 25.12 5.58 21.38
C LEU A 342 25.64 7.01 21.20
N HIS A 343 26.94 7.26 21.34
CA HIS A 343 27.52 8.59 21.10
C HIS A 343 27.30 9.06 19.67
N LYS A 344 27.40 8.15 18.69
CA LYS A 344 27.23 8.51 17.28
C LYS A 344 25.83 9.03 16.96
N ALA A 345 24.81 8.51 17.64
CA ALA A 345 23.41 8.88 17.42
C ALA A 345 22.89 9.98 18.36
N THR A 346 23.41 10.04 19.58
CA THR A 346 22.85 10.89 20.66
C THR A 346 23.83 11.95 21.16
N SER A 347 25.09 11.88 20.74
CA SER A 347 26.21 12.68 21.26
C SER A 347 26.56 12.45 22.74
N HIS A 348 25.95 11.47 23.41
CA HIS A 348 26.30 11.11 24.79
C HIS A 348 27.36 10.01 24.83
N PRO A 349 28.37 10.08 25.71
CA PRO A 349 29.47 9.10 25.82
C PRO A 349 29.02 7.76 26.42
N VAL A 350 28.21 7.01 25.67
CA VAL A 350 27.58 5.77 26.13
C VAL A 350 27.83 4.61 25.18
N LEU A 351 28.24 3.47 25.76
CA LEU A 351 28.32 2.18 25.08
C LEU A 351 27.32 1.21 25.68
N VAL A 352 26.67 0.42 24.83
CA VAL A 352 25.68 -0.60 25.25
C VAL A 352 26.15 -1.98 24.84
N TYR A 353 26.49 -2.81 25.81
CA TYR A 353 26.83 -4.21 25.63
C TYR A 353 25.56 -5.07 25.59
N MET A 354 25.42 -5.90 24.56
CA MET A 354 24.17 -6.62 24.25
C MET A 354 24.35 -8.15 24.25
N PRO A 355 24.40 -8.80 25.43
CA PRO A 355 24.46 -10.25 25.52
C PRO A 355 23.10 -10.87 25.19
N ALA A 356 23.11 -11.95 24.41
CA ALA A 356 21.94 -12.74 24.02
C ALA A 356 22.09 -14.23 24.39
N GLY A 357 21.01 -15.00 24.30
CA GLY A 357 21.02 -16.45 24.45
C GLY A 357 21.58 -16.92 25.81
N GLN A 358 22.49 -17.88 25.77
CA GLN A 358 23.12 -18.46 26.95
C GLN A 358 23.95 -17.44 27.73
N LEU A 359 24.67 -16.55 27.04
CA LEU A 359 25.45 -15.50 27.71
C LEU A 359 24.53 -14.56 28.52
N ALA A 360 23.39 -14.17 27.96
CA ALA A 360 22.41 -13.36 28.67
C ALA A 360 21.88 -14.08 29.92
N ARG A 361 21.59 -15.39 29.83
CA ARG A 361 21.16 -16.21 30.97
C ARG A 361 22.21 -16.31 32.07
N ASP A 362 23.49 -16.30 31.72
CA ASP A 362 24.57 -16.30 32.71
C ASP A 362 24.79 -14.92 33.34
N ILE A 363 24.55 -13.85 32.58
CA ILE A 363 24.48 -12.48 33.11
C ILE A 363 23.31 -12.32 34.07
N GLU A 364 22.14 -12.90 33.80
CA GLU A 364 20.96 -12.88 34.69
C GLU A 364 21.25 -13.40 36.12
N LYS A 365 22.27 -14.25 36.28
CA LYS A 365 22.70 -14.78 37.58
C LYS A 365 23.64 -13.86 38.38
N LYS A 366 24.10 -12.77 37.78
CA LYS A 366 25.06 -11.81 38.38
C LYS A 366 24.33 -10.58 38.92
N SER A 367 24.90 -9.89 39.91
CA SER A 367 24.46 -8.55 40.29
C SER A 367 24.68 -7.54 39.15
N ASP A 368 24.02 -6.39 39.20
CA ASP A 368 24.18 -5.34 38.17
C ASP A 368 25.61 -4.80 38.11
N GLU A 369 26.25 -4.63 39.26
CA GLU A 369 27.67 -4.27 39.36
C GLU A 369 28.57 -5.33 38.70
N ALA A 370 28.34 -6.61 38.99
CA ALA A 370 29.13 -7.69 38.41
C ALA A 370 28.89 -7.84 36.89
N ALA A 371 27.69 -7.54 36.41
CA ALA A 371 27.36 -7.51 34.99
C ALA A 371 28.04 -6.30 34.29
N ALA A 372 27.99 -5.11 34.89
CA ALA A 372 28.67 -3.92 34.39
C ALA A 372 30.20 -4.11 34.35
N ASN A 373 30.78 -4.67 35.41
CA ASN A 373 32.20 -5.01 35.48
C ASN A 373 32.57 -6.07 34.43
N PHE A 374 31.69 -7.05 34.19
CA PHE A 374 31.90 -8.02 33.11
C PHE A 374 31.93 -7.33 31.74
N ALA A 375 30.94 -6.50 31.41
CA ALA A 375 30.92 -5.76 30.15
C ALA A 375 32.14 -4.84 30.00
N PHE A 376 32.48 -4.09 31.05
CA PHE A 376 33.66 -3.23 31.07
C PHE A 376 34.95 -4.03 30.88
N SER A 377 35.08 -5.22 31.48
CA SER A 377 36.24 -6.09 31.26
C SER A 377 36.37 -6.57 29.82
N GLN A 378 35.25 -6.73 29.08
CA GLN A 378 35.32 -7.03 27.64
C GLN A 378 35.81 -5.81 26.85
N LEU A 379 35.37 -4.61 27.23
CA LEU A 379 35.84 -3.36 26.62
C LEU A 379 37.35 -3.15 26.86
N GLN A 380 37.83 -3.39 28.08
CA GLN A 380 39.25 -3.26 28.43
C GLN A 380 40.17 -4.22 27.66
N LYS A 381 39.66 -5.37 27.19
CA LYS A 381 40.45 -6.27 26.34
C LYS A 381 40.77 -5.67 24.99
N ILE A 382 39.86 -4.85 24.45
CA ILE A 382 39.99 -4.26 23.12
C ILE A 382 40.45 -2.81 23.16
N LEU A 383 40.26 -2.13 24.29
CA LEU A 383 40.74 -0.79 24.57
C LEU A 383 41.39 -0.79 25.97
N PRO A 384 42.68 -1.17 26.10
CA PRO A 384 43.36 -1.29 27.39
C PRO A 384 43.36 -0.01 28.24
N ASP A 385 43.40 1.15 27.58
CA ASP A 385 43.41 2.46 28.21
C ASP A 385 42.00 3.00 28.53
N ALA A 386 40.96 2.17 28.41
CA ALA A 386 39.58 2.57 28.69
C ALA A 386 39.41 3.03 30.15
N SER A 387 38.88 4.25 30.33
CA SER A 387 38.51 4.79 31.63
C SER A 387 37.29 4.04 32.20
N SER A 388 37.22 3.88 33.52
CA SER A 388 36.07 3.27 34.19
C SER A 388 34.76 4.02 33.91
N PRO A 389 33.62 3.31 33.78
CA PRO A 389 32.32 3.95 33.60
C PRO A 389 31.94 4.74 34.86
N ILE A 390 31.36 5.92 34.68
CA ILE A 390 30.86 6.76 35.78
C ILE A 390 29.51 6.28 36.32
N ASN A 391 28.70 5.67 35.46
CA ASN A 391 27.40 5.09 35.79
C ASN A 391 27.10 3.91 34.88
N TYR A 392 26.22 3.02 35.32
CA TYR A 392 25.77 1.88 34.53
C TYR A 392 24.29 1.57 34.76
N LEU A 393 23.67 0.92 33.77
CA LEU A 393 22.32 0.35 33.86
C LEU A 393 22.34 -1.05 33.26
N VAL A 394 21.53 -1.95 33.83
CA VAL A 394 21.42 -3.34 33.37
C VAL A 394 19.96 -3.70 33.22
N SER A 395 19.55 -4.13 32.02
CA SER A 395 18.23 -4.73 31.84
C SER A 395 18.20 -6.17 32.37
N ARG A 396 17.04 -6.59 32.88
CA ARG A 396 16.82 -7.91 33.49
C ARG A 396 15.57 -8.57 32.94
N TRP A 397 15.43 -8.63 31.61
CA TRP A 397 14.16 -9.06 31.01
C TRP A 397 13.86 -10.53 31.28
N GLY A 398 14.88 -11.37 31.47
CA GLY A 398 14.73 -12.79 31.76
C GLY A 398 14.28 -13.07 33.19
N SER A 399 14.85 -12.36 34.18
CA SER A 399 14.50 -12.53 35.60
C SER A 399 13.35 -11.63 36.08
N ASP A 400 12.97 -10.61 35.29
CA ASP A 400 11.82 -9.77 35.60
C ASP A 400 10.51 -10.55 35.49
N ILE A 401 9.84 -10.71 36.63
CA ILE A 401 8.54 -11.36 36.79
C ILE A 401 7.43 -10.79 35.87
N ASN A 402 7.58 -9.55 35.39
CA ASN A 402 6.63 -8.90 34.50
C ASN A 402 6.95 -9.12 33.01
N SER A 403 8.01 -9.84 32.66
CA SER A 403 8.41 -10.08 31.26
C SER A 403 8.85 -11.50 31.00
N MET A 404 9.72 -12.06 31.84
CA MET A 404 10.20 -13.44 31.75
C MET A 404 10.76 -13.76 30.36
N GLY A 405 11.48 -12.80 29.76
CA GLY A 405 12.13 -12.88 28.46
C GLY A 405 11.97 -11.64 27.56
N SER A 406 12.70 -11.63 26.44
CA SER A 406 12.90 -10.46 25.57
C SER A 406 12.14 -10.53 24.24
N TYR A 407 12.30 -11.60 23.45
CA TYR A 407 11.71 -11.73 22.11
C TYR A 407 11.12 -13.11 21.89
N SER A 408 10.02 -13.22 21.14
CA SER A 408 9.53 -14.52 20.68
C SER A 408 10.22 -14.95 19.39
N TYR A 409 10.37 -16.26 19.19
CA TYR A 409 11.00 -16.84 18.01
C TYR A 409 10.52 -18.29 17.81
N ASP A 410 10.75 -18.85 16.62
CA ASP A 410 10.41 -20.21 16.28
C ASP A 410 11.46 -21.22 16.77
N ILE A 411 11.00 -22.19 17.57
CA ILE A 411 11.84 -23.30 18.04
C ILE A 411 11.84 -24.41 17.00
N VAL A 412 12.99 -25.06 16.85
CA VAL A 412 13.16 -26.24 16.00
C VAL A 412 12.07 -27.31 16.24
N ASN A 413 11.54 -27.88 15.15
CA ASN A 413 10.56 -28.97 15.15
C ASN A 413 9.21 -28.62 15.81
N LYS A 414 8.81 -27.35 15.75
CA LYS A 414 7.49 -26.89 16.18
C LYS A 414 6.60 -26.51 15.00
N PRO A 415 5.26 -26.55 15.16
CA PRO A 415 4.34 -26.07 14.12
C PRO A 415 4.61 -24.60 13.74
N HIS A 416 4.30 -24.20 12.51
CA HIS A 416 4.54 -22.82 12.05
C HIS A 416 3.37 -21.87 12.32
N ASP A 417 2.18 -22.41 12.60
CA ASP A 417 0.95 -21.64 12.82
C ASP A 417 0.78 -21.18 14.28
N LEU A 418 1.83 -21.24 15.10
CA LEU A 418 1.73 -20.99 16.54
C LEU A 418 1.38 -19.54 16.90
N TYR A 419 1.97 -18.55 16.21
CA TYR A 419 1.61 -17.13 16.40
C TYR A 419 0.12 -16.90 16.11
N GLU A 420 -0.40 -17.56 15.08
CA GLU A 420 -1.80 -17.47 14.64
C GLU A 420 -2.72 -18.14 15.66
N ARG A 421 -2.39 -19.35 16.11
CA ARG A 421 -3.08 -20.04 17.22
C ARG A 421 -3.08 -19.18 18.48
N LEU A 422 -1.96 -18.54 18.84
CA LEU A 422 -1.95 -17.68 20.03
C LEU A 422 -2.89 -16.47 19.84
N ARG A 423 -2.90 -15.87 18.65
CA ARG A 423 -3.77 -14.73 18.29
C ARG A 423 -5.26 -15.04 18.33
N VAL A 424 -5.70 -16.24 17.90
CA VAL A 424 -7.14 -16.59 17.79
C VAL A 424 -7.89 -16.23 19.08
N PRO A 425 -8.92 -15.37 19.03
CA PRO A 425 -9.64 -14.99 20.24
C PRO A 425 -10.44 -16.16 20.84
N LEU A 426 -10.53 -16.21 22.16
CA LEU A 426 -11.27 -17.23 22.90
C LEU A 426 -12.46 -16.59 23.62
N ASP A 427 -13.65 -16.72 23.02
CA ASP A 427 -14.88 -16.08 23.48
C ASP A 427 -14.71 -14.56 23.66
N ASN A 428 -14.54 -14.11 24.91
CA ASN A 428 -14.41 -12.71 25.32
C ASN A 428 -12.96 -12.31 25.59
N LEU A 429 -12.00 -13.18 25.26
CA LEU A 429 -10.57 -12.98 25.46
C LEU A 429 -9.89 -12.81 24.11
N PHE A 430 -9.20 -11.68 23.93
CA PHE A 430 -8.48 -11.33 22.71
C PHE A 430 -6.99 -11.25 23.04
N PHE A 431 -6.11 -11.86 22.25
CA PHE A 431 -4.69 -11.93 22.58
C PHE A 431 -3.89 -10.99 21.68
N ALA A 432 -2.96 -10.24 22.27
CA ALA A 432 -2.13 -9.27 21.56
C ALA A 432 -0.69 -9.28 22.10
N GLY A 433 0.24 -8.79 21.27
CA GLY A 433 1.67 -8.79 21.57
C GLY A 433 2.48 -9.28 20.38
N GLU A 434 3.79 -9.06 20.40
CA GLU A 434 4.67 -9.48 19.30
C GLU A 434 4.61 -10.99 19.02
N ALA A 435 4.41 -11.82 20.07
CA ALA A 435 4.18 -13.26 19.95
C ALA A 435 2.83 -13.66 19.30
N THR A 436 2.03 -12.69 18.85
CA THR A 436 0.80 -12.91 18.06
C THR A 436 0.93 -12.38 16.63
N SER A 437 2.13 -11.95 16.23
CA SER A 437 2.44 -11.48 14.89
C SER A 437 3.27 -12.53 14.17
N SER A 438 2.71 -13.16 13.13
CA SER A 438 3.45 -14.09 12.28
C SER A 438 4.45 -13.39 11.36
N SER A 439 4.32 -12.08 11.15
CA SER A 439 5.12 -11.36 10.17
C SER A 439 6.16 -10.43 10.76
N TYR A 440 5.99 -10.03 12.03
CA TYR A 440 6.93 -9.16 12.74
C TYR A 440 7.15 -9.64 14.19
N PRO A 441 7.48 -10.93 14.41
CA PRO A 441 7.78 -11.44 15.74
C PRO A 441 8.95 -10.66 16.37
N GLY A 442 9.00 -10.56 17.70
CA GLY A 442 10.08 -9.85 18.41
C GLY A 442 10.06 -8.31 18.29
N SER A 443 9.20 -7.72 17.46
CA SER A 443 9.29 -6.28 17.15
C SER A 443 8.27 -5.39 17.90
N VAL A 444 8.59 -4.10 18.05
CA VAL A 444 7.67 -3.10 18.65
C VAL A 444 6.45 -2.85 17.75
N HIS A 445 6.63 -2.85 16.44
CA HIS A 445 5.55 -2.61 15.49
C HIS A 445 4.65 -3.83 15.35
N GLY A 446 5.18 -5.05 15.46
CA GLY A 446 4.38 -6.28 15.61
C GLY A 446 3.49 -6.23 16.86
N ALA A 447 4.04 -5.79 18.00
CA ALA A 447 3.24 -5.56 19.21
C ALA A 447 2.17 -4.47 19.02
N TYR A 448 2.51 -3.34 18.40
CA TYR A 448 1.54 -2.27 18.13
C TYR A 448 0.39 -2.75 17.25
N SER A 449 0.70 -3.39 16.11
CA SER A 449 -0.27 -3.82 15.10
C SER A 449 -1.19 -4.91 15.63
N THR A 450 -0.66 -5.89 16.36
CA THR A 450 -1.50 -6.94 16.98
C THR A 450 -2.40 -6.40 18.09
N GLY A 451 -1.97 -5.36 18.80
CA GLY A 451 -2.84 -4.63 19.75
C GLY A 451 -4.02 -3.96 19.07
N VAL A 452 -3.80 -3.28 17.94
CA VAL A 452 -4.88 -2.67 17.14
C VAL A 452 -5.83 -3.74 16.59
N LEU A 453 -5.30 -4.84 16.07
CA LEU A 453 -6.11 -5.96 15.56
C LEU A 453 -6.97 -6.60 16.65
N ALA A 454 -6.40 -6.88 17.82
CA ALA A 454 -7.15 -7.46 18.94
C ALA A 454 -8.25 -6.52 19.46
N ALA A 455 -8.02 -5.20 19.42
CA ALA A 455 -9.04 -4.21 19.74
C ALA A 455 -10.18 -4.21 18.73
N GLU A 456 -9.89 -4.33 17.44
CA GLU A 456 -10.90 -4.37 16.39
C GLU A 456 -11.75 -5.65 16.47
N ASP A 457 -11.11 -6.80 16.63
CA ASP A 457 -11.81 -8.08 16.87
C ASP A 457 -12.70 -8.02 18.11
N CYS A 458 -12.21 -7.35 19.18
CA CYS A 458 -12.96 -7.13 20.41
C CYS A 458 -14.17 -6.22 20.18
N ARG A 459 -13.98 -5.11 19.46
CA ARG A 459 -15.03 -4.15 19.14
C ARG A 459 -16.19 -4.83 18.43
N MET A 460 -15.90 -5.54 17.33
CA MET A 460 -16.89 -6.22 16.51
C MET A 460 -17.71 -7.21 17.34
N ARG A 461 -17.05 -8.11 18.08
CA ARG A 461 -17.75 -9.17 18.83
C ARG A 461 -18.53 -8.69 20.04
N VAL A 462 -18.11 -7.59 20.69
CA VAL A 462 -18.85 -7.06 21.85
C VAL A 462 -20.08 -6.30 21.37
N LEU A 463 -19.98 -5.50 20.30
CA LEU A 463 -21.13 -4.78 19.74
C LEU A 463 -22.21 -5.72 19.21
N GLU A 464 -21.85 -6.82 18.55
CA GLU A 464 -22.79 -7.87 18.14
C GLU A 464 -23.69 -8.38 19.29
N ARG A 465 -23.19 -8.41 20.53
CA ARG A 465 -23.96 -8.91 21.69
C ARG A 465 -24.83 -7.89 22.38
N TYR A 466 -24.50 -6.61 22.27
CA TYR A 466 -25.28 -5.54 22.88
C TYR A 466 -26.63 -5.33 22.18
N GLY A 467 -26.87 -5.98 21.04
CA GLY A 467 -28.06 -5.75 20.21
C GLY A 467 -28.12 -4.32 19.67
N GLU A 468 -27.06 -3.53 19.90
CA GLU A 468 -26.83 -2.19 19.37
C GLU A 468 -26.13 -2.31 18.03
N LEU A 469 -26.88 -2.84 17.08
CA LEU A 469 -26.80 -2.47 15.68
C LEU A 469 -28.19 -1.92 15.30
N GLU A 470 -28.67 -0.92 16.06
CA GLU A 470 -29.65 0.03 15.51
C GLU A 470 -28.84 1.02 14.67
N HIS A 471 -29.09 0.98 13.36
CA HIS A 471 -28.54 1.84 12.32
C HIS A 471 -28.39 3.32 12.73
N GLU A 472 -27.18 3.68 13.14
CA GLU A 472 -26.40 4.70 12.44
C GLU A 472 -25.17 4.00 11.89
N MET A 473 -25.37 3.27 10.79
CA MET A 473 -24.29 2.78 9.95
C MET A 473 -24.51 3.36 8.56
N GLU A 474 -23.67 4.33 8.21
CA GLU A 474 -22.90 4.17 6.98
C GLU A 474 -22.19 2.81 7.06
N GLU A 475 -22.29 2.08 5.97
CA GLU A 475 -22.32 0.63 5.86
C GLU A 475 -21.17 -0.14 6.51
N GLU A 476 -21.48 -1.38 6.91
CA GLU A 476 -20.82 -2.63 6.51
C GLU A 476 -21.33 -3.77 7.43
N ALA A 477 -21.86 -4.82 6.79
CA ALA A 477 -22.29 -6.11 7.36
C ALA A 477 -23.77 -6.22 7.80
N PRO A 478 -24.50 -7.34 7.56
CA PRO A 478 -24.15 -8.58 8.27
C PRO A 478 -24.66 -9.95 7.74
N ALA A 479 -24.04 -10.98 8.34
CA ALA A 479 -24.63 -12.26 8.80
C ALA A 479 -25.00 -13.32 7.73
N SER A 480 -24.92 -14.63 7.95
CA SER A 480 -24.53 -15.55 9.05
C SER A 480 -24.59 -16.98 8.44
N VAL A 481 -24.10 -18.08 9.02
CA VAL A 481 -24.73 -18.90 10.09
C VAL A 481 -23.79 -20.10 10.37
N PRO A 482 -23.71 -20.60 11.62
CA PRO A 482 -22.81 -21.68 12.04
C PRO A 482 -23.45 -23.07 11.91
N LEU A 483 -22.64 -24.13 11.74
CA LEU A 483 -23.11 -25.51 11.76
C LEU A 483 -22.28 -26.41 12.69
N LEU A 484 -23.00 -27.07 13.61
CA LEU A 484 -22.59 -28.19 14.45
C LEU A 484 -22.10 -29.37 13.60
N ILE A 485 -21.10 -30.11 14.08
CA ILE A 485 -20.82 -31.47 13.57
C ILE A 485 -20.74 -32.45 14.74
N SER A 486 -21.71 -33.36 14.75
CA SER A 486 -21.72 -34.64 15.46
C SER A 486 -20.75 -35.62 14.82
N LEU A 487 -19.97 -36.36 15.62
CA LEU A 487 -19.28 -37.58 15.20
C LEU A 487 -20.31 -38.65 14.79
N PRO A 488 -20.03 -39.44 13.74
CA PRO A 488 -19.92 -40.89 13.95
C PRO A 488 -18.84 -41.61 13.10
N SER A 489 -18.15 -42.52 13.77
CA SER A 489 -17.72 -43.89 13.38
C SER A 489 -17.29 -44.25 11.93
N SER A 490 -16.07 -44.78 11.84
CA SER A 490 -15.62 -45.97 11.09
C SER A 490 -16.45 -46.46 9.88
N ASN A 491 -15.84 -46.49 8.68
CA ASN A 491 -15.47 -47.75 8.02
C ASN A 491 -14.78 -47.56 6.65
N HIS A 492 -13.89 -48.51 6.38
CA HIS A 492 -13.21 -48.86 5.14
C HIS A 492 -13.88 -48.46 3.81
N SER A 493 -13.06 -48.02 2.84
CA SER A 493 -12.79 -48.83 1.64
C SER A 493 -11.58 -48.32 0.86
N GLN A 494 -10.60 -49.22 0.74
CA GLN A 494 -9.46 -49.14 -0.17
C GLN A 494 -9.91 -49.40 -1.63
N ARG A 495 -9.22 -48.75 -2.58
CA ARG A 495 -8.71 -49.30 -3.88
C ARG A 495 -7.91 -48.17 -4.56
N LYS A 496 -6.56 -48.19 -4.58
CA LYS A 496 -5.65 -48.88 -5.54
C LYS A 496 -6.11 -48.67 -6.99
N LEU A 497 -5.34 -48.07 -7.90
CA LEU A 497 -4.05 -48.53 -8.45
C LEU A 497 -3.31 -47.33 -9.11
N GLN A 498 -2.03 -47.09 -8.79
CA GLN A 498 -0.83 -47.42 -9.60
C GLN A 498 -0.60 -46.54 -10.84
N ASN A 499 0.35 -45.62 -10.75
CA ASN A 499 1.74 -45.72 -11.25
C ASN A 499 1.86 -45.52 -12.76
N ASN A 500 2.48 -44.40 -13.15
CA ASN A 500 3.52 -44.39 -14.17
C ASN A 500 4.53 -43.27 -13.87
N ILE A 501 5.67 -43.70 -13.32
CA ILE A 501 6.93 -42.95 -13.31
C ILE A 501 7.60 -43.21 -14.66
N ILE A 502 7.79 -42.18 -15.48
CA ILE A 502 8.92 -42.12 -16.42
C ILE A 502 9.47 -40.68 -16.45
N ASN A 503 10.72 -40.57 -15.97
CA ASN A 503 11.77 -39.58 -16.23
C ASN A 503 11.45 -38.36 -17.13
N VAL A 504 11.63 -37.16 -16.56
CA VAL A 504 12.34 -36.06 -17.23
C VAL A 504 13.29 -35.40 -16.21
N GLY A 505 14.46 -36.00 -16.05
CA GLY A 505 15.65 -35.22 -15.72
C GLY A 505 16.09 -34.52 -17.00
N VAL A 506 16.01 -33.19 -17.03
CA VAL A 506 16.80 -32.19 -17.79
C VAL A 506 15.99 -30.89 -17.81
N LYS A 507 16.32 -29.99 -16.87
CA LYS A 507 16.20 -28.51 -16.87
C LYS A 507 16.13 -27.96 -15.44
N ILE A 508 17.14 -28.31 -14.62
CA ILE A 508 17.43 -27.57 -13.38
C ILE A 508 18.85 -27.02 -13.58
N GLN A 509 18.97 -26.01 -14.42
CA GLN A 509 20.25 -25.33 -14.62
C GLN A 509 20.15 -23.82 -14.86
N ASN A 510 18.99 -23.20 -14.64
CA ASN A 510 18.83 -21.74 -14.80
C ASN A 510 18.20 -21.02 -13.58
N ARG A 511 18.12 -21.64 -12.41
CA ARG A 511 17.59 -20.99 -11.18
C ARG A 511 18.66 -20.29 -10.31
N PHE A 512 19.94 -20.32 -10.68
CA PHE A 512 21.02 -19.64 -9.95
C PHE A 512 21.55 -18.44 -10.70
N ARG A 513 20.78 -17.33 -10.74
CA ARG A 513 21.35 -16.03 -11.13
C ARG A 513 20.58 -14.76 -10.75
N VAL A 514 19.80 -14.75 -9.67
CA VAL A 514 19.06 -13.52 -9.26
C VAL A 514 19.14 -13.26 -7.75
N VAL A 515 20.36 -13.27 -7.19
CA VAL A 515 20.61 -12.61 -5.88
C VAL A 515 21.76 -11.60 -5.99
N CYS A 516 22.70 -11.78 -6.92
CA CYS A 516 23.71 -10.75 -7.22
C CYS A 516 23.28 -9.90 -8.41
N MET A 517 22.75 -8.71 -8.16
CA MET A 517 22.99 -7.46 -8.90
C MET A 517 21.99 -6.41 -8.40
N GLY A 518 22.46 -5.52 -7.51
CA GLY A 518 21.77 -4.27 -7.25
C GLY A 518 21.47 -3.55 -8.57
N MET A 519 20.18 -3.43 -8.89
CA MET A 519 19.76 -2.55 -9.97
C MET A 519 19.88 -1.10 -9.49
N LEU A 520 21.01 -0.53 -9.88
CA LEU A 520 21.34 0.88 -9.96
C LEU A 520 20.19 1.69 -10.63
N ALA A 521 19.50 2.49 -9.81
CA ALA A 521 18.87 3.80 -10.08
C ALA A 521 17.56 3.88 -10.95
N PRO A 522 16.79 4.98 -10.87
CA PRO A 522 15.79 5.24 -9.83
C PRO A 522 14.38 5.54 -10.41
N ARG A 523 13.31 4.90 -9.93
CA ARG A 523 11.93 5.32 -10.24
C ARG A 523 11.41 6.32 -9.19
N LYS A 524 11.71 7.59 -9.43
CA LYS A 524 11.07 8.77 -8.83
C LYS A 524 9.65 8.95 -9.39
N PHE A 525 8.61 8.44 -8.73
CA PHE A 525 7.27 9.05 -8.81
C PHE A 525 6.40 8.54 -7.64
N LEU A 526 5.79 9.47 -6.89
CA LEU A 526 4.90 9.26 -5.72
C LEU A 526 5.54 9.07 -4.33
N GLN A 527 6.55 9.89 -4.00
CA GLN A 527 6.81 10.27 -2.60
C GLN A 527 6.77 11.80 -2.46
N LYS A 528 5.72 12.34 -1.83
CA LYS A 528 5.81 13.67 -1.21
C LYS A 528 6.79 13.57 -0.05
N ARG A 529 8.06 13.89 -0.31
CA ARG A 529 9.10 14.08 0.70
C ARG A 529 8.68 15.20 1.64
N ARG A 530 8.50 14.92 2.94
CA ARG A 530 8.63 15.95 3.97
C ARG A 530 10.10 15.95 4.41
N LYS A 531 10.86 16.95 3.96
CA LYS A 531 12.19 17.22 4.52
C LYS A 531 12.01 17.57 6.01
N MET A 532 12.79 16.94 6.88
CA MET A 532 12.99 17.39 8.25
C MET A 532 13.99 18.57 8.17
N GLU A 533 13.58 19.75 8.62
CA GLU A 533 14.44 20.94 8.65
C GLU A 533 15.27 20.92 9.94
N VAL A 534 16.59 20.93 9.79
CA VAL A 534 17.56 21.12 10.88
C VAL A 534 17.84 22.62 10.96
N PHE A 535 17.49 23.26 12.07
CA PHE A 535 17.81 24.67 12.30
C PHE A 535 19.31 24.80 12.63
N LYS A 536 19.97 25.80 12.06
CA LYS A 536 21.40 26.03 12.30
C LYS A 536 21.68 26.58 13.70
N ASP A 537 20.79 27.40 14.24
CA ASP A 537 20.90 28.03 15.56
C ASP A 537 19.54 28.58 16.05
N ALA A 538 19.53 29.20 17.24
CA ALA A 538 18.33 29.78 17.85
C ALA A 538 17.77 30.99 17.08
N ALA A 539 18.61 31.70 16.32
CA ALA A 539 18.17 32.82 15.48
C ALA A 539 17.43 32.31 14.23
N ASP A 540 17.95 31.25 13.60
CA ASP A 540 17.31 30.50 12.51
C ASP A 540 15.98 29.87 12.97
N GLU A 541 15.91 29.37 14.21
CA GLU A 541 14.64 28.90 14.79
C GLU A 541 13.61 30.04 14.92
N THR A 542 14.01 31.22 15.39
CA THR A 542 13.12 32.38 15.51
C THR A 542 12.67 32.94 14.16
N ASP A 543 13.57 32.99 13.17
CA ASP A 543 13.25 33.46 11.83
C ASP A 543 12.33 32.48 11.09
N GLN A 544 12.53 31.17 11.25
CA GLN A 544 11.65 30.15 10.67
C GLN A 544 10.30 30.05 11.41
N LYS A 545 10.24 30.35 12.71
CA LYS A 545 8.96 30.49 13.45
C LYS A 545 8.19 31.73 12.96
N ARG A 546 8.88 32.85 12.78
CA ARG A 546 8.30 34.10 12.26
C ARG A 546 7.81 33.93 10.82
N TRP A 547 8.58 33.26 9.97
CA TRP A 547 8.17 32.91 8.60
C TRP A 547 6.98 31.94 8.57
N ARG A 548 6.91 30.96 9.49
CA ARG A 548 5.73 30.08 9.62
C ARG A 548 4.47 30.84 10.06
N GLY A 549 4.61 31.81 10.96
CA GLY A 549 3.54 32.72 11.33
C GLY A 549 3.00 33.49 10.12
N LEU A 550 3.90 34.11 9.35
CA LEU A 550 3.57 34.77 8.08
C LEU A 550 2.80 33.84 7.13
N MET A 551 3.25 32.59 6.96
CA MET A 551 2.60 31.62 6.08
C MET A 551 1.18 31.26 6.53
N LEU A 552 0.96 31.06 7.84
CA LEU A 552 -0.38 30.79 8.39
C LEU A 552 -1.32 31.98 8.22
N GLU A 553 -0.79 33.20 8.39
CA GLU A 553 -1.55 34.43 8.23
C GLU A 553 -2.00 34.66 6.78
N ILE A 554 -1.11 34.41 5.81
CA ILE A 554 -1.46 34.44 4.37
C ILE A 554 -2.52 33.38 4.05
N GLU A 555 -2.44 32.19 4.64
CA GLU A 555 -3.46 31.15 4.45
C GLU A 555 -4.82 31.52 5.04
N SER A 556 -4.83 32.21 6.20
CA SER A 556 -6.07 32.66 6.84
C SER A 556 -6.74 33.82 6.11
N THR A 557 -5.95 34.74 5.54
CA THR A 557 -6.43 35.92 4.82
C THR A 557 -6.77 35.63 3.36
N GLY A 558 -6.20 34.55 2.80
CA GLY A 558 -6.39 34.16 1.40
C GLY A 558 -5.66 35.08 0.39
N SER A 559 -4.86 36.04 0.87
CA SER A 559 -4.14 37.02 0.04
C SER A 559 -2.77 37.31 0.64
N ALA A 560 -1.72 37.23 -0.17
CA ALA A 560 -0.35 37.33 0.32
C ALA A 560 0.13 38.79 0.48
N VAL A 561 -0.37 39.69 -0.36
CA VAL A 561 0.15 41.08 -0.45
C VAL A 561 -0.15 41.92 0.80
N PRO A 562 -1.36 41.92 1.38
CA PRO A 562 -1.65 42.69 2.60
C PRO A 562 -0.79 42.27 3.78
N VAL A 563 -0.58 40.96 3.96
CA VAL A 563 0.24 40.40 5.03
C VAL A 563 1.71 40.77 4.83
N LEU A 564 2.24 40.63 3.62
CA LEU A 564 3.62 41.03 3.30
C LEU A 564 3.86 42.54 3.50
N ARG A 565 2.84 43.39 3.28
CA ARG A 565 2.93 44.83 3.56
C ARG A 565 3.05 45.14 5.04
N GLN A 566 2.35 44.39 5.91
CA GLN A 566 2.43 44.58 7.37
C GLN A 566 3.79 44.17 7.95
N TYR A 567 4.53 43.32 7.25
CA TYR A 567 5.90 42.93 7.60
C TYR A 567 6.98 43.93 7.17
N LYS A 568 6.60 44.99 6.44
CA LYS A 568 7.51 46.10 6.14
C LYS A 568 7.72 46.92 7.42
N THR A 569 8.93 46.93 7.96
CA THR A 569 9.27 47.73 9.14
C THR A 569 9.27 49.22 8.79
N ASP A 570 8.98 50.08 9.77
CA ASP A 570 8.95 51.54 9.64
C ASP A 570 10.34 52.09 9.25
N GLY A 571 10.59 52.13 7.94
CA GLY A 571 11.81 52.62 7.32
C GLY A 571 11.78 52.34 5.82
N ASP A 572 12.45 53.18 5.04
CA ASP A 572 12.45 53.12 3.56
C ASP A 572 13.20 51.89 2.98
N GLN A 573 13.49 50.88 3.79
CA GLN A 573 14.12 49.62 3.39
C GLN A 573 13.04 48.60 3.00
N GLY A 574 13.16 48.02 1.80
CA GLY A 574 12.25 46.97 1.29
C GLY A 574 12.28 45.68 2.11
N LEU A 575 11.45 44.69 1.74
CA LEU A 575 11.45 43.39 2.42
C LEU A 575 12.76 42.62 2.14
N PRO A 576 13.25 41.79 3.10
CA PRO A 576 14.40 40.92 2.86
C PRO A 576 14.18 40.00 1.66
N ARG A 577 15.15 39.95 0.74
CA ARG A 577 15.02 39.19 -0.52
C ARG A 577 14.81 37.69 -0.29
N ASP A 578 15.47 37.13 0.72
CA ASP A 578 15.37 35.70 1.06
C ASP A 578 13.99 35.31 1.60
N LEU A 579 13.34 36.23 2.32
CA LEU A 579 11.96 36.04 2.81
C LEU A 579 10.98 35.94 1.65
N VAL A 580 11.09 36.86 0.68
CA VAL A 580 10.22 36.91 -0.51
C VAL A 580 10.43 35.68 -1.38
N LEU A 581 11.69 35.32 -1.67
CA LEU A 581 12.03 34.13 -2.47
C LEU A 581 11.60 32.84 -1.77
N GLY A 582 11.85 32.70 -0.46
CA GLY A 582 11.43 31.55 0.34
C GLY A 582 9.91 31.36 0.32
N THR A 583 9.16 32.45 0.41
CA THR A 583 7.69 32.46 0.33
C THR A 583 7.18 32.03 -1.05
N LEU A 584 7.76 32.58 -2.13
CA LEU A 584 7.42 32.19 -3.51
C LEU A 584 7.73 30.71 -3.80
N VAL A 585 8.91 30.22 -3.37
CA VAL A 585 9.30 28.81 -3.51
C VAL A 585 8.35 27.90 -2.74
N ARG A 586 7.93 28.29 -1.53
CA ARG A 586 7.01 27.50 -0.72
C ARG A 586 5.62 27.41 -1.36
N PHE A 587 5.04 28.52 -1.80
CA PHE A 587 3.73 28.47 -2.45
C PHE A 587 3.75 27.72 -3.78
N LYS A 588 4.87 27.79 -4.52
CA LYS A 588 5.11 26.93 -5.69
C LYS A 588 5.09 25.44 -5.33
N GLN A 589 5.76 25.03 -4.25
CA GLN A 589 5.74 23.64 -3.77
C GLN A 589 4.34 23.17 -3.33
N LEU A 590 3.57 24.07 -2.70
CA LEU A 590 2.19 23.82 -2.28
C LEU A 590 1.17 23.89 -3.43
N LYS A 591 1.61 24.20 -4.66
CA LYS A 591 0.76 24.41 -5.84
C LYS A 591 -0.28 25.53 -5.67
N LYS A 592 -0.02 26.51 -4.80
CA LYS A 592 -0.89 27.69 -4.58
C LYS A 592 -0.51 28.80 -5.57
N TRP A 593 -0.80 28.57 -6.85
CA TRP A 593 -0.35 29.43 -7.95
C TRP A 593 -0.98 30.83 -7.95
N ASN A 594 -2.17 30.98 -7.39
CA ASN A 594 -2.87 32.25 -7.21
C ASN A 594 -2.05 33.21 -6.34
N LEU A 595 -1.53 32.73 -5.19
CA LEU A 595 -0.68 33.51 -4.30
C LEU A 595 0.67 33.83 -4.95
N VAL A 596 1.25 32.88 -5.71
CA VAL A 596 2.50 33.13 -6.45
C VAL A 596 2.32 34.24 -7.48
N SER A 597 1.22 34.23 -8.26
CA SER A 597 0.95 35.30 -9.23
C SER A 597 0.67 36.64 -8.56
N GLU A 598 -0.05 36.64 -7.45
CA GLU A 598 -0.38 37.86 -6.69
C GLU A 598 0.87 38.57 -6.15
N ILE A 599 1.79 37.81 -5.54
CA ILE A 599 3.06 38.34 -5.02
C ILE A 599 3.91 38.90 -6.17
N LEU A 600 4.07 38.14 -7.26
CA LEU A 600 4.90 38.57 -8.40
C LEU A 600 4.34 39.81 -9.11
N GLU A 601 3.01 39.90 -9.30
CA GLU A 601 2.38 41.11 -9.83
C GLU A 601 2.62 42.30 -8.92
N TRP A 602 2.52 42.14 -7.61
CA TRP A 602 2.81 43.21 -6.66
C TRP A 602 4.27 43.66 -6.69
N LEU A 603 5.22 42.71 -6.71
CA LEU A 603 6.67 42.95 -6.80
C LEU A 603 7.06 43.72 -8.07
N ARG A 604 6.34 43.51 -9.19
CA ARG A 604 6.60 44.21 -10.46
C ARG A 604 6.47 45.73 -10.36
N TYR A 605 5.68 46.23 -9.40
CA TYR A 605 5.48 47.66 -9.17
C TYR A 605 6.30 48.20 -7.99
N GLN A 606 7.26 47.42 -7.47
CA GLN A 606 8.10 47.84 -6.34
C GLN A 606 9.46 48.37 -6.81
N ASN A 607 9.76 49.64 -6.50
CA ASN A 607 11.02 50.28 -6.89
C ASN A 607 12.26 49.64 -6.23
N TRP A 608 12.07 48.92 -5.13
CA TRP A 608 13.15 48.24 -4.37
C TRP A 608 13.36 46.78 -4.82
N TRP A 609 12.55 46.24 -5.73
CA TRP A 609 12.70 44.88 -6.25
C TRP A 609 13.14 44.92 -7.73
N ASN A 610 14.33 44.39 -8.01
CA ASN A 610 14.77 44.21 -9.40
C ASN A 610 14.12 42.96 -9.98
N PHE A 611 13.13 43.14 -10.86
CA PHE A 611 12.36 42.06 -11.46
C PHE A 611 13.18 41.36 -12.55
N SER A 612 13.68 40.17 -12.23
CA SER A 612 14.60 39.40 -13.07
C SER A 612 13.88 38.56 -14.13
N GLU A 613 14.63 38.02 -15.11
CA GLU A 613 14.10 37.07 -16.10
C GLU A 613 13.44 35.84 -15.46
N MET A 614 13.98 35.37 -14.32
CA MET A 614 13.42 34.25 -13.56
C MET A 614 12.07 34.59 -12.91
N ASP A 615 11.87 35.84 -12.49
CA ASP A 615 10.60 36.32 -11.94
C ASP A 615 9.54 36.37 -13.04
N PHE A 616 9.92 36.79 -14.26
CA PHE A 616 9.06 36.74 -15.46
C PHE A 616 8.65 35.31 -15.81
N LEU A 617 9.62 34.38 -15.83
CA LEU A 617 9.36 32.96 -16.11
C LEU A 617 8.43 32.32 -15.06
N MET A 618 8.64 32.65 -13.78
CA MET A 618 7.79 32.14 -12.69
C MET A 618 6.37 32.69 -12.77
N LEU A 619 6.21 33.95 -13.17
CA LEU A 619 4.90 34.57 -13.39
C LEU A 619 4.16 33.95 -14.59
N ILE A 620 4.86 33.73 -15.72
CA ILE A 620 4.31 33.02 -16.89
C ILE A 620 3.84 31.62 -16.49
N THR A 621 4.66 30.89 -15.72
CA THR A 621 4.32 29.55 -15.22
C THR A 621 3.09 29.60 -14.30
N ALA A 622 3.02 30.56 -13.37
CA ALA A 622 1.91 30.70 -12.44
C ALA A 622 0.59 31.01 -13.20
N TYR A 623 0.61 31.96 -14.12
CA TYR A 623 -0.54 32.25 -14.98
C TYR A 623 -0.97 31.05 -15.81
N GLY A 624 -0.01 30.32 -16.36
CA GLY A 624 -0.25 29.09 -17.08
C GLY A 624 -0.96 28.01 -16.25
N LYS A 625 -0.55 27.82 -14.99
CA LYS A 625 -1.19 26.86 -14.06
C LYS A 625 -2.58 27.30 -13.59
N LEU A 626 -2.85 28.60 -13.61
CA LEU A 626 -4.17 29.19 -13.31
C LEU A 626 -5.09 29.24 -14.52
N GLY A 627 -4.61 28.88 -15.72
CA GLY A 627 -5.37 29.02 -16.96
C GLY A 627 -5.53 30.45 -17.46
N ASN A 628 -4.79 31.42 -16.92
CA ASN A 628 -4.79 32.82 -17.36
C ASN A 628 -3.76 33.06 -18.46
N PHE A 629 -4.06 32.53 -19.64
CA PHE A 629 -3.12 32.56 -20.76
C PHE A 629 -2.88 33.96 -21.32
N ASN A 630 -3.90 34.81 -21.35
CA ASN A 630 -3.77 36.21 -21.78
C ASN A 630 -2.81 36.99 -20.86
N GLY A 631 -2.83 36.68 -19.55
CA GLY A 631 -1.85 37.21 -18.60
C GLY A 631 -0.43 36.77 -18.94
N ALA A 632 -0.21 35.48 -19.20
CA ALA A 632 1.09 34.94 -19.56
C ALA A 632 1.65 35.55 -20.86
N GLU A 633 0.81 35.76 -21.89
CA GLU A 633 1.22 36.40 -23.15
C GLU A 633 1.57 37.89 -22.99
N ARG A 634 0.81 38.63 -22.17
CA ARG A 634 1.15 40.02 -21.84
C ARG A 634 2.51 40.12 -21.16
N VAL A 635 2.79 39.21 -20.22
CA VAL A 635 4.07 39.16 -19.52
C VAL A 635 5.22 38.86 -20.49
N LEU A 636 5.02 37.94 -21.44
CA LEU A 636 6.00 37.66 -22.49
C LEU A 636 6.24 38.87 -23.42
N SER A 637 5.18 39.62 -23.76
CA SER A 637 5.28 40.85 -24.56
C SER A 637 6.03 41.97 -23.82
N VAL A 638 5.80 42.11 -22.52
CA VAL A 638 6.52 43.06 -21.65
C VAL A 638 8.00 42.71 -21.55
N LEU A 639 8.34 41.42 -21.44
CA LEU A 639 9.73 40.94 -21.47
C LEU A 639 10.43 41.36 -22.77
N SER A 640 9.79 41.16 -23.93
CA SER A 640 10.32 41.57 -25.24
C SER A 640 10.54 43.08 -25.35
N LYS A 641 9.65 43.90 -24.77
CA LYS A 641 9.73 45.37 -24.83
C LYS A 641 10.84 45.94 -23.95
N MET A 642 11.25 45.23 -22.90
CA MET A 642 12.34 45.66 -21.99
C MET A 642 13.75 45.27 -22.48
N GLY A 643 13.89 44.92 -23.76
CA GLY A 643 15.19 44.65 -24.38
C GLY A 643 15.78 43.27 -24.06
N SER A 644 15.04 42.41 -23.36
CA SER A 644 15.40 41.00 -23.14
C SER A 644 14.71 40.14 -24.19
N THR A 645 15.45 39.48 -25.07
CA THR A 645 14.87 38.58 -26.08
C THR A 645 14.27 37.35 -25.38
N PRO A 646 12.97 37.02 -25.57
CA PRO A 646 12.43 35.83 -24.96
C PRO A 646 13.14 34.59 -25.49
N ASN A 647 13.73 33.81 -24.58
CA ASN A 647 14.49 32.61 -24.89
C ASN A 647 13.60 31.36 -25.05
N VAL A 648 14.19 30.25 -25.47
CA VAL A 648 13.54 28.95 -25.67
C VAL A 648 12.74 28.52 -24.44
N ILE A 649 13.24 28.82 -23.23
CA ILE A 649 12.65 28.44 -21.95
C ILE A 649 11.29 29.12 -21.74
N SER A 650 11.21 30.43 -22.01
CA SER A 650 9.99 31.22 -21.83
C SER A 650 8.87 30.77 -22.76
N TYR A 651 9.19 30.51 -24.02
CA TYR A 651 8.23 29.97 -24.99
C TYR A 651 7.81 28.53 -24.66
N THR A 652 8.76 27.68 -24.25
CA THR A 652 8.47 26.28 -23.89
C THR A 652 7.56 26.19 -22.66
N ALA A 653 7.78 27.05 -21.65
CA ALA A 653 6.93 27.12 -20.46
C ALA A 653 5.50 27.55 -20.78
N LEU A 654 5.34 28.55 -21.66
CA LEU A 654 4.03 28.98 -22.15
C LEU A 654 3.32 27.86 -22.90
N MET A 655 4.03 27.16 -23.79
CA MET A 655 3.48 26.03 -24.55
C MET A 655 3.06 24.86 -23.63
N GLU A 656 3.87 24.51 -22.62
CA GLU A 656 3.50 23.48 -21.63
C GLU A 656 2.23 23.87 -20.86
N SER A 657 2.07 25.16 -20.56
CA SER A 657 0.88 25.64 -19.89
C SER A 657 -0.37 25.51 -20.76
N TYR A 658 -0.26 25.85 -22.04
CA TYR A 658 -1.35 25.66 -23.00
C TYR A 658 -1.71 24.18 -23.17
N GLY A 659 -0.72 23.30 -23.30
CA GLY A 659 -0.93 21.86 -23.43
C GLY A 659 -1.65 21.25 -22.24
N ARG A 660 -1.20 21.55 -21.01
CA ARG A 660 -1.89 21.10 -19.78
C ARG A 660 -3.30 21.67 -19.63
N GLY A 661 -3.56 22.83 -20.21
CA GLY A 661 -4.88 23.47 -20.25
C GLY A 661 -5.79 22.95 -21.37
N GLY A 662 -5.37 21.94 -22.14
CA GLY A 662 -6.12 21.39 -23.27
C GLY A 662 -6.22 22.33 -24.49
N LYS A 663 -5.47 23.44 -24.52
CA LYS A 663 -5.53 24.45 -25.58
C LYS A 663 -4.47 24.20 -26.65
N CYS A 664 -4.64 23.09 -27.38
CA CYS A 664 -3.65 22.60 -28.34
C CYS A 664 -3.36 23.59 -29.48
N ASN A 665 -4.37 24.29 -30.00
CA ASN A 665 -4.21 25.29 -31.06
C ASN A 665 -3.29 26.46 -30.63
N ASN A 666 -3.38 26.87 -29.37
CA ASN A 666 -2.56 27.96 -28.86
C ASN A 666 -1.11 27.50 -28.63
N ALA A 667 -0.92 26.28 -28.11
CA ALA A 667 0.40 25.67 -28.00
C ALA A 667 1.08 25.57 -29.38
N GLU A 668 0.33 25.16 -30.39
CA GLU A 668 0.77 25.08 -31.78
C GLU A 668 1.15 26.45 -32.36
N ALA A 669 0.32 27.48 -32.16
CA ALA A 669 0.62 28.83 -32.64
C ALA A 669 1.94 29.36 -32.06
N ILE A 670 2.21 29.07 -30.78
CA ILE A 670 3.48 29.39 -30.13
C ILE A 670 4.64 28.60 -30.75
N PHE A 671 4.46 27.29 -30.96
CA PHE A 671 5.48 26.44 -31.59
C PHE A 671 5.84 26.92 -33.01
N ARG A 672 4.83 27.21 -33.85
CA ARG A 672 5.05 27.77 -35.20
C ARG A 672 5.72 29.14 -35.16
N ARG A 673 5.41 29.97 -34.16
CA ARG A 673 6.07 31.27 -33.96
C ARG A 673 7.56 31.10 -33.60
N MET A 674 7.90 30.10 -32.79
CA MET A 674 9.29 29.75 -32.51
C MET A 674 10.03 29.35 -33.79
N GLN A 675 9.41 28.54 -34.66
CA GLN A 675 10.01 28.10 -35.92
C GLN A 675 10.19 29.23 -36.95
N SER A 676 9.29 30.22 -36.99
CA SER A 676 9.32 31.27 -38.03
C SER A 676 10.11 32.53 -37.66
N SER A 677 10.07 32.94 -36.39
CA SER A 677 10.57 34.25 -35.95
C SER A 677 11.14 34.27 -34.53
N GLY A 678 11.13 33.12 -33.84
CA GLY A 678 11.55 32.98 -32.46
C GLY A 678 12.84 32.17 -32.31
N PRO A 679 13.19 31.80 -31.07
CA PRO A 679 14.38 30.99 -30.82
C PRO A 679 14.14 29.52 -31.21
N GLU A 680 15.20 28.82 -31.63
CA GLU A 680 15.11 27.43 -32.10
C GLU A 680 14.48 26.49 -31.03
N PRO A 681 13.47 25.67 -31.39
CA PRO A 681 12.87 24.71 -30.47
C PRO A 681 13.88 23.69 -29.93
N SER A 682 13.79 23.38 -28.63
CA SER A 682 14.62 22.35 -27.99
C SER A 682 13.97 20.96 -28.04
N ALA A 683 14.73 19.91 -27.71
CA ALA A 683 14.17 18.55 -27.57
C ALA A 683 12.98 18.49 -26.58
N ILE A 684 13.02 19.26 -25.48
CA ILE A 684 11.91 19.35 -24.52
C ILE A 684 10.68 20.02 -25.15
N THR A 685 10.89 21.03 -25.99
CA THR A 685 9.83 21.69 -26.76
C THR A 685 9.13 20.67 -27.67
N TYR A 686 9.88 19.85 -28.40
CA TYR A 686 9.33 18.77 -29.23
C TYR A 686 8.59 17.70 -28.42
N GLN A 687 9.11 17.28 -27.26
CA GLN A 687 8.41 16.35 -26.38
C GLN A 687 7.04 16.90 -25.92
N ILE A 688 6.99 18.19 -25.53
CA ILE A 688 5.77 18.82 -25.03
C ILE A 688 4.73 18.99 -26.14
N ILE A 689 5.13 19.44 -27.33
CA ILE A 689 4.17 19.63 -28.43
C ILE A 689 3.62 18.31 -28.94
N LEU A 690 4.46 17.26 -29.08
CA LEU A 690 4.01 15.92 -29.44
C LEU A 690 3.01 15.40 -28.40
N LYS A 691 3.35 15.51 -27.12
CA LYS A 691 2.43 15.14 -26.04
C LYS A 691 1.10 15.90 -26.13
N THR A 692 1.16 17.22 -26.34
CA THR A 692 -0.02 18.08 -26.43
C THR A 692 -0.91 17.69 -27.60
N PHE A 693 -0.33 17.36 -28.76
CA PHE A 693 -1.08 16.90 -29.92
C PHE A 693 -1.73 15.55 -29.70
N VAL A 694 -1.03 14.61 -29.05
CA VAL A 694 -1.59 13.28 -28.74
C VAL A 694 -2.73 13.35 -27.72
N GLU A 695 -2.58 14.18 -26.68
CA GLU A 695 -3.65 14.43 -25.70
C GLU A 695 -4.85 15.16 -26.33
N GLY A 696 -4.60 16.00 -27.34
CA GLY A 696 -5.62 16.77 -28.06
C GLY A 696 -6.15 16.15 -29.35
N ASP A 697 -5.89 14.87 -29.61
CA ASP A 697 -6.35 14.12 -30.80
C ASP A 697 -5.93 14.73 -32.17
N LYS A 698 -4.86 15.54 -32.17
CA LYS A 698 -4.24 16.14 -33.36
C LYS A 698 -3.17 15.21 -33.94
N PHE A 699 -3.58 14.02 -34.36
CA PHE A 699 -2.66 12.96 -34.77
C PHE A 699 -1.85 13.31 -36.02
N LYS A 700 -2.45 14.02 -36.99
CA LYS A 700 -1.78 14.41 -38.23
C LYS A 700 -0.65 15.41 -37.96
N GLU A 701 -0.91 16.42 -37.15
CA GLU A 701 0.09 17.42 -36.78
C GLU A 701 1.23 16.79 -35.96
N ALA A 702 0.94 15.79 -35.12
CA ALA A 702 1.97 15.02 -34.42
C ALA A 702 2.85 14.21 -35.40
N GLU A 703 2.26 13.56 -36.41
CA GLU A 703 3.01 12.86 -37.46
C GLU A 703 3.93 13.82 -38.22
N GLU A 704 3.41 14.96 -38.70
CA GLU A 704 4.18 15.95 -39.46
C GLU A 704 5.40 16.47 -38.67
N VAL A 705 5.20 16.76 -37.38
CA VAL A 705 6.28 17.21 -36.49
C VAL A 705 7.32 16.10 -36.29
N PHE A 706 6.89 14.85 -36.11
CA PHE A 706 7.81 13.73 -35.92
C PHE A 706 8.58 13.37 -37.21
N GLU A 707 7.93 13.43 -38.37
CA GLU A 707 8.56 13.24 -39.68
C GLU A 707 9.61 14.32 -39.96
N THR A 708 9.34 15.56 -39.57
CA THR A 708 10.32 16.66 -39.65
C THR A 708 11.56 16.38 -38.80
N LEU A 709 11.42 15.74 -37.64
CA LEU A 709 12.54 15.32 -36.79
C LEU A 709 13.29 14.10 -37.36
N LEU A 710 12.64 13.25 -38.15
CA LEU A 710 13.27 12.09 -38.79
C LEU A 710 14.13 12.47 -40.01
N ASP A 711 13.84 13.62 -40.63
CA ASP A 711 14.59 14.17 -41.76
C ASP A 711 15.82 14.97 -41.29
N GLU A 712 16.99 14.34 -41.36
CA GLU A 712 18.28 14.93 -40.96
C GLU A 712 18.65 16.21 -41.75
N LYS A 713 17.99 16.49 -42.88
CA LYS A 713 18.18 17.74 -43.64
C LYS A 713 17.34 18.90 -43.10
N LYS A 714 16.24 18.62 -42.41
CA LYS A 714 15.28 19.62 -41.91
C LYS A 714 15.46 19.94 -40.44
N SER A 715 16.00 19.01 -39.65
CA SER A 715 16.24 19.20 -38.22
C SER A 715 17.59 18.63 -37.81
N PRO A 716 18.43 19.39 -37.08
CA PRO A 716 19.64 18.85 -36.47
C PRO A 716 19.34 17.96 -35.24
N LEU A 717 18.10 17.98 -34.72
CA LEU A 717 17.69 17.21 -33.56
C LEU A 717 17.12 15.84 -33.98
N LYS A 718 17.64 14.78 -33.37
CA LYS A 718 17.17 13.39 -33.54
C LYS A 718 16.08 13.06 -32.51
N PRO A 719 15.02 12.31 -32.87
CA PRO A 719 14.01 11.92 -31.91
C PRO A 719 14.58 10.99 -30.83
N ASP A 720 14.19 11.24 -29.57
CA ASP A 720 14.59 10.40 -28.44
C ASP A 720 13.57 9.30 -28.14
N GLN A 721 13.91 8.40 -27.21
CA GLN A 721 13.08 7.28 -26.80
C GLN A 721 11.68 7.70 -26.32
N LYS A 722 11.52 8.88 -25.69
CA LYS A 722 10.22 9.36 -25.22
C LYS A 722 9.34 9.81 -26.36
N MET A 723 9.93 10.46 -27.37
CA MET A 723 9.21 10.86 -28.58
C MET A 723 8.72 9.62 -29.34
N TYR A 724 9.57 8.60 -29.51
CA TYR A 724 9.17 7.31 -30.10
C TYR A 724 8.03 6.64 -29.32
N HIS A 725 8.12 6.58 -28.00
CA HIS A 725 7.04 6.05 -27.16
C HIS A 725 5.73 6.83 -27.33
N MET A 726 5.78 8.16 -27.37
CA MET A 726 4.61 9.02 -27.58
C MET A 726 3.95 8.76 -28.94
N MET A 727 4.75 8.56 -29.99
CA MET A 727 4.23 8.22 -31.33
C MET A 727 3.61 6.82 -31.35
N ILE A 728 4.25 5.84 -30.73
CA ILE A 728 3.71 4.48 -30.59
C ILE A 728 2.36 4.52 -29.85
N TYR A 729 2.27 5.29 -28.76
CA TYR A 729 1.02 5.50 -28.02
C TYR A 729 -0.02 6.30 -28.81
N MET A 730 0.39 7.29 -29.60
CA MET A 730 -0.51 8.03 -30.50
C MET A 730 -1.18 7.09 -31.51
N TYR A 731 -0.39 6.25 -32.17
CA TYR A 731 -0.89 5.29 -33.14
C TYR A 731 -1.85 4.27 -32.53
N LYS A 732 -1.69 3.94 -31.24
CA LYS A 732 -2.69 3.20 -30.46
C LYS A 732 -4.02 3.94 -30.45
N LYS A 733 -4.00 5.19 -29.99
CA LYS A 733 -5.20 6.01 -29.82
C LYS A 733 -5.91 6.26 -31.16
N ALA A 734 -5.13 6.35 -32.25
CA ALA A 734 -5.63 6.48 -33.61
C ALA A 734 -6.08 5.15 -34.25
N GLY A 735 -5.91 4.00 -33.57
CA GLY A 735 -6.24 2.67 -34.10
C GLY A 735 -5.37 2.18 -35.26
N ASN A 736 -4.20 2.80 -35.49
CA ASN A 736 -3.33 2.49 -36.63
C ASN A 736 -2.11 1.65 -36.20
N TYR A 737 -2.36 0.35 -36.00
CA TYR A 737 -1.39 -0.59 -35.41
C TYR A 737 -0.17 -0.87 -36.30
N GLU A 738 -0.34 -0.90 -37.62
CA GLU A 738 0.76 -1.14 -38.57
C GLU A 738 1.82 -0.03 -38.51
N LYS A 739 1.38 1.24 -38.42
CA LYS A 739 2.29 2.37 -38.25
C LYS A 739 3.02 2.30 -36.90
N ALA A 740 2.35 1.87 -35.83
CA ALA A 740 3.00 1.67 -34.53
C ALA A 740 4.13 0.64 -34.60
N ARG A 741 3.91 -0.51 -35.26
CA ARG A 741 4.92 -1.56 -35.49
C ARG A 741 6.07 -1.03 -36.36
N LYS A 742 5.77 -0.27 -37.41
CA LYS A 742 6.79 0.35 -38.28
C LYS A 742 7.68 1.34 -37.51
N VAL A 743 7.08 2.19 -36.68
CA VAL A 743 7.81 3.14 -35.84
C VAL A 743 8.69 2.43 -34.81
N PHE A 744 8.18 1.39 -34.15
CA PHE A 744 8.95 0.58 -33.22
C PHE A 744 10.15 -0.12 -33.88
N SER A 745 9.96 -0.74 -35.04
CA SER A 745 11.04 -1.38 -35.81
C SER A 745 12.09 -0.37 -36.30
N SER A 746 11.67 0.86 -36.61
CA SER A 746 12.58 1.92 -37.06
C SER A 746 13.55 2.39 -35.96
N MET A 747 13.24 2.17 -34.68
CA MET A 747 14.08 2.58 -33.54
C MET A 747 15.48 1.96 -33.62
N VAL A 748 15.57 0.66 -33.94
CA VAL A 748 16.84 -0.08 -34.04
C VAL A 748 17.71 0.49 -35.15
N GLY A 749 17.15 0.70 -36.34
CA GLY A 749 17.87 1.27 -37.48
C GLY A 749 18.31 2.73 -37.28
N LYS A 750 17.69 3.44 -36.32
CA LYS A 750 18.04 4.82 -35.95
C LYS A 750 18.93 4.91 -34.71
N GLY A 751 19.34 3.77 -34.13
CA GLY A 751 20.22 3.71 -32.96
C GLY A 751 19.54 4.12 -31.64
N VAL A 752 18.21 4.09 -31.59
CA VAL A 752 17.44 4.39 -30.36
C VAL A 752 17.11 3.06 -29.67
N PRO A 753 17.51 2.86 -28.39
CA PRO A 753 17.27 1.61 -27.70
C PRO A 753 15.78 1.39 -27.44
N GLN A 754 15.32 0.16 -27.67
CA GLN A 754 14.01 -0.31 -27.25
C GLN A 754 14.03 -0.58 -25.74
N SER A 755 12.86 -0.49 -25.10
CA SER A 755 12.71 -0.62 -23.65
C SER A 755 11.41 -1.33 -23.28
N THR A 756 11.31 -1.77 -22.01
CA THR A 756 10.07 -2.36 -21.46
C THR A 756 8.83 -1.53 -21.76
N VAL A 757 8.90 -0.20 -21.68
CA VAL A 757 7.75 0.69 -21.94
C VAL A 757 7.28 0.65 -23.40
N THR A 758 8.21 0.58 -24.35
CA THR A 758 7.88 0.51 -25.78
C THR A 758 7.34 -0.87 -26.17
N TYR A 759 7.84 -1.95 -25.55
CA TYR A 759 7.28 -3.30 -25.70
C TYR A 759 5.89 -3.42 -25.07
N ASN A 760 5.70 -2.92 -23.84
CA ASN A 760 4.40 -2.92 -23.17
C ASN A 760 3.35 -2.14 -23.95
N SER A 761 3.76 -1.04 -24.61
CA SER A 761 2.87 -0.31 -25.51
C SER A 761 2.43 -1.22 -26.66
N LEU A 762 3.36 -1.88 -27.37
CA LEU A 762 3.01 -2.84 -28.43
C LEU A 762 2.13 -4.00 -27.95
N MET A 763 2.48 -4.62 -26.82
CA MET A 763 1.68 -5.72 -26.23
C MET A 763 0.26 -5.27 -25.91
N SER A 764 0.07 -4.02 -25.48
CA SER A 764 -1.26 -3.47 -25.19
C SER A 764 -2.13 -3.21 -26.42
N PHE A 765 -1.58 -3.36 -27.63
CA PHE A 765 -2.31 -3.17 -28.90
C PHE A 765 -2.86 -4.47 -29.45
N GLU A 766 -2.17 -5.57 -29.19
CA GLU A 766 -2.50 -6.86 -29.79
C GLU A 766 -3.63 -7.51 -28.99
N THR A 767 -4.74 -7.80 -29.68
CA THR A 767 -5.88 -8.52 -29.09
C THR A 767 -5.63 -10.03 -29.08
N SER A 768 -4.83 -10.52 -30.02
CA SER A 768 -4.45 -11.92 -30.11
C SER A 768 -3.32 -12.25 -29.14
N TYR A 769 -3.57 -13.19 -28.22
CA TYR A 769 -2.55 -13.70 -27.30
C TYR A 769 -1.30 -14.21 -28.04
N LYS A 770 -1.42 -14.70 -29.28
CA LYS A 770 -0.29 -15.20 -30.08
C LYS A 770 0.68 -14.07 -30.42
N GLU A 771 0.16 -12.90 -30.80
CA GLU A 771 1.00 -11.74 -31.11
C GLU A 771 1.58 -11.12 -29.83
N VAL A 772 0.78 -11.03 -28.75
CA VAL A 772 1.27 -10.57 -27.43
C VAL A 772 2.42 -11.46 -26.93
N SER A 773 2.28 -12.78 -27.02
CA SER A 773 3.31 -13.75 -26.66
C SER A 773 4.54 -13.64 -27.57
N LYS A 774 4.38 -13.45 -28.89
CA LYS A 774 5.53 -13.20 -29.79
C LYS A 774 6.30 -11.93 -29.42
N ILE A 775 5.60 -10.85 -29.05
CA ILE A 775 6.23 -9.59 -28.64
C ILE A 775 6.94 -9.77 -27.29
N TYR A 776 6.33 -10.50 -26.35
CA TYR A 776 6.93 -10.87 -25.08
C TYR A 776 8.22 -11.69 -25.28
N ASP A 777 8.19 -12.70 -26.14
CA ASP A 777 9.38 -13.48 -26.45
C ASP A 777 10.46 -12.61 -27.14
N GLN A 778 10.09 -11.68 -28.02
CA GLN A 778 11.03 -10.76 -28.65
C GLN A 778 11.69 -9.83 -27.63
N MET A 779 10.95 -9.41 -26.61
CA MET A 779 11.45 -8.63 -25.49
C MET A 779 12.49 -9.42 -24.68
N GLN A 780 12.17 -10.68 -24.34
CA GLN A 780 13.10 -11.56 -23.64
C GLN A 780 14.35 -11.89 -24.47
N ARG A 781 14.20 -12.16 -25.78
CA ARG A 781 15.34 -12.39 -26.71
C ARG A 781 16.24 -11.18 -26.89
N SER A 782 15.75 -10.00 -26.55
CA SER A 782 16.49 -8.73 -26.60
C SER A 782 17.11 -8.38 -25.24
N ASP A 783 17.16 -9.33 -24.29
CA ASP A 783 17.68 -9.18 -22.91
C ASP A 783 17.00 -8.06 -22.11
N ILE A 784 15.74 -7.73 -22.43
CA ILE A 784 14.96 -6.73 -21.70
C ILE A 784 14.07 -7.47 -20.69
N GLN A 785 14.24 -7.17 -19.41
CA GLN A 785 13.47 -7.81 -18.35
C GLN A 785 12.00 -7.36 -18.33
N PRO A 786 11.04 -8.31 -18.32
CA PRO A 786 9.62 -8.05 -18.07
C PRO A 786 9.39 -7.35 -16.74
N ASP A 787 8.46 -6.39 -16.73
CA ASP A 787 7.97 -5.80 -15.49
C ASP A 787 6.53 -6.23 -15.19
N VAL A 788 5.98 -5.79 -14.06
CA VAL A 788 4.60 -6.12 -13.65
C VAL A 788 3.58 -5.86 -14.76
N VAL A 789 3.80 -4.82 -15.57
CA VAL A 789 2.87 -4.46 -16.66
C VAL A 789 3.00 -5.43 -17.82
N SER A 790 4.22 -5.87 -18.16
CA SER A 790 4.45 -6.90 -19.18
C SER A 790 3.71 -8.20 -18.85
N TYR A 791 3.88 -8.69 -17.61
CA TYR A 791 3.20 -9.90 -17.13
C TYR A 791 1.68 -9.71 -17.11
N ALA A 792 1.18 -8.59 -16.57
CA ALA A 792 -0.24 -8.30 -16.53
C ALA A 792 -0.90 -8.28 -17.92
N LEU A 793 -0.25 -7.69 -18.93
CA LEU A 793 -0.74 -7.68 -20.31
C LEU A 793 -0.81 -9.09 -20.91
N LEU A 794 0.20 -9.91 -20.64
CA LEU A 794 0.24 -11.29 -21.13
C LEU A 794 -0.82 -12.17 -20.46
N ILE A 795 -1.00 -12.06 -19.14
CA ILE A 795 -2.08 -12.75 -18.40
C ILE A 795 -3.44 -12.31 -18.91
N LYS A 796 -3.66 -11.00 -19.13
CA LYS A 796 -4.91 -10.47 -19.70
C LYS A 796 -5.20 -11.07 -21.07
N ALA A 797 -4.18 -11.18 -21.93
CA ALA A 797 -4.33 -11.75 -23.27
C ALA A 797 -4.68 -13.24 -23.24
N TYR A 798 -4.03 -14.03 -22.36
CA TYR A 798 -4.37 -15.44 -22.17
C TYR A 798 -5.76 -15.62 -21.53
N GLY A 799 -6.13 -14.78 -20.57
CA GLY A 799 -7.46 -14.80 -19.95
C GLY A 799 -8.60 -14.55 -20.94
N ARG A 800 -8.46 -13.52 -21.80
CA ARG A 800 -9.43 -13.25 -22.89
C ARG A 800 -9.53 -14.40 -23.89
N ALA A 801 -8.46 -15.16 -24.08
CA ALA A 801 -8.41 -16.31 -24.96
C ALA A 801 -8.91 -17.62 -24.31
N ARG A 802 -9.42 -17.58 -23.07
CA ARG A 802 -9.79 -18.77 -22.27
C ARG A 802 -8.66 -19.79 -22.17
N ARG A 803 -7.44 -19.28 -21.92
CA ARG A 803 -6.20 -20.03 -21.74
C ARG A 803 -5.69 -19.82 -20.32
N GLU A 804 -6.50 -20.25 -19.36
CA GLU A 804 -6.26 -20.01 -17.94
C GLU A 804 -5.03 -20.72 -17.36
N GLU A 805 -4.66 -21.89 -17.88
CA GLU A 805 -3.46 -22.61 -17.43
C GLU A 805 -2.21 -21.80 -17.79
N GLU A 806 -2.17 -21.22 -18.99
CA GLU A 806 -1.11 -20.34 -19.43
C GLU A 806 -1.14 -19.00 -18.67
N ALA A 807 -2.32 -18.45 -18.39
CA ALA A 807 -2.45 -17.25 -17.57
C ALA A 807 -1.90 -17.47 -16.14
N LEU A 808 -2.16 -18.64 -15.55
CA LEU A 808 -1.60 -19.03 -14.26
C LEU A 808 -0.08 -19.26 -14.34
N SER A 809 0.39 -19.97 -15.37
CA SER A 809 1.82 -20.22 -15.57
C SER A 809 2.61 -18.91 -15.72
N VAL A 810 2.06 -17.90 -16.40
CA VAL A 810 2.69 -16.58 -16.52
C VAL A 810 2.68 -15.83 -15.17
N PHE A 811 1.63 -16.00 -14.36
CA PHE A 811 1.59 -15.43 -13.01
C PHE A 811 2.60 -16.11 -12.07
N GLU A 812 2.80 -17.41 -12.19
CA GLU A 812 3.85 -18.15 -11.48
C GLU A 812 5.26 -17.74 -11.96
N GLU A 813 5.46 -17.59 -13.28
CA GLU A 813 6.71 -17.06 -13.85
C GLU A 813 7.04 -15.67 -13.28
N MET A 814 6.04 -14.81 -13.12
CA MET A 814 6.19 -13.49 -12.50
C MET A 814 6.69 -13.58 -11.05
N LEU A 815 6.15 -14.52 -10.26
CA LEU A 815 6.59 -14.79 -8.88
C LEU A 815 8.02 -15.35 -8.85
N ASP A 816 8.30 -16.33 -9.71
CA ASP A 816 9.62 -16.96 -9.85
C ASP A 816 10.70 -15.96 -10.29
N ALA A 817 10.32 -14.96 -11.09
CA ALA A 817 11.19 -13.85 -11.49
C ALA A 817 11.43 -12.82 -10.39
N GLY A 818 10.86 -13.00 -9.19
CA GLY A 818 10.95 -12.06 -8.07
C GLY A 818 10.15 -10.76 -8.29
N VAL A 819 9.26 -10.74 -9.29
CA VAL A 819 8.43 -9.56 -9.61
C VAL A 819 7.17 -9.62 -8.76
N ARG A 820 7.11 -8.81 -7.70
CA ARG A 820 5.96 -8.81 -6.77
C ARG A 820 4.65 -8.40 -7.49
N PRO A 821 3.59 -9.22 -7.43
CA PRO A 821 2.32 -8.87 -8.06
C PRO A 821 1.64 -7.68 -7.40
N THR A 822 1.01 -6.86 -8.23
CA THR A 822 0.20 -5.72 -7.78
C THR A 822 -1.26 -6.13 -7.66
N HIS A 823 -2.07 -5.32 -6.97
CA HIS A 823 -3.52 -5.47 -6.92
C HIS A 823 -4.15 -5.67 -8.31
N LYS A 824 -3.70 -4.89 -9.32
CA LYS A 824 -4.17 -5.03 -10.71
C LYS A 824 -3.83 -6.40 -11.32
N ALA A 825 -2.64 -6.95 -11.04
CA ALA A 825 -2.23 -8.25 -11.58
C ALA A 825 -3.09 -9.40 -11.01
N TYR A 826 -3.41 -9.38 -9.71
CA TYR A 826 -4.33 -10.35 -9.12
C TYR A 826 -5.74 -10.23 -9.70
N ASN A 827 -6.26 -9.01 -9.86
CA ASN A 827 -7.57 -8.82 -10.48
C ASN A 827 -7.61 -9.32 -11.92
N ILE A 828 -6.53 -9.18 -12.69
CA ILE A 828 -6.43 -9.71 -14.06
C ILE A 828 -6.43 -11.25 -14.06
N LEU A 829 -5.67 -11.89 -13.16
CA LEU A 829 -5.69 -13.35 -13.04
C LEU A 829 -7.08 -13.86 -12.58
N LEU A 830 -7.69 -13.15 -11.64
CA LEU A 830 -9.03 -13.44 -11.16
C LEU A 830 -10.07 -13.34 -12.28
N ASP A 831 -9.95 -12.31 -13.13
CA ASP A 831 -10.79 -12.09 -14.30
C ASP A 831 -10.61 -13.19 -15.35
N ALA A 832 -9.38 -13.63 -15.59
CA ALA A 832 -9.10 -14.76 -16.47
C ALA A 832 -9.87 -16.03 -16.06
N PHE A 833 -9.85 -16.38 -14.77
CA PHE A 833 -10.63 -17.51 -14.27
C PHE A 833 -12.15 -17.25 -14.28
N ALA A 834 -12.57 -16.00 -14.06
CA ALA A 834 -13.99 -15.64 -14.08
C ALA A 834 -14.61 -15.72 -15.48
N ILE A 835 -13.87 -15.34 -16.52
CA ILE A 835 -14.28 -15.46 -17.93
C ILE A 835 -14.51 -16.93 -18.30
N SER A 836 -13.65 -17.83 -17.83
CA SER A 836 -13.78 -19.29 -18.04
C SER A 836 -14.75 -19.98 -17.07
N GLY A 837 -15.42 -19.25 -16.16
CA GLY A 837 -16.35 -19.83 -15.18
C GLY A 837 -15.69 -20.74 -14.13
N MET A 838 -14.38 -20.61 -13.90
CA MET A 838 -13.60 -21.44 -12.98
C MET A 838 -13.67 -20.95 -11.54
N VAL A 839 -14.80 -21.19 -10.90
CA VAL A 839 -15.12 -20.65 -9.56
C VAL A 839 -14.11 -21.06 -8.47
N GLU A 840 -13.63 -22.31 -8.46
CA GLU A 840 -12.72 -22.79 -7.41
C GLU A 840 -11.30 -22.19 -7.52
N GLN A 841 -10.81 -22.04 -8.75
CA GLN A 841 -9.54 -21.37 -9.05
C GLN A 841 -9.65 -19.88 -8.72
N ALA A 842 -10.74 -19.22 -9.12
CA ALA A 842 -11.01 -17.83 -8.77
C ALA A 842 -11.06 -17.62 -7.24
N LYS A 843 -11.72 -18.51 -6.48
CA LYS A 843 -11.68 -18.50 -5.01
C LYS A 843 -10.27 -18.64 -4.45
N THR A 844 -9.42 -19.44 -5.08
CA THR A 844 -8.04 -19.66 -4.64
C THR A 844 -7.22 -18.39 -4.82
N VAL A 845 -7.35 -17.71 -5.97
CA VAL A 845 -6.72 -16.39 -6.22
C VAL A 845 -7.26 -15.34 -5.25
N PHE A 846 -8.57 -15.29 -5.03
CA PHE A 846 -9.19 -14.36 -4.08
C PHE A 846 -8.69 -14.55 -2.64
N LYS A 847 -8.40 -15.80 -2.23
CA LYS A 847 -7.77 -16.11 -0.94
C LYS A 847 -6.28 -15.75 -0.90
N SER A 848 -5.54 -16.01 -1.98
CA SER A 848 -4.11 -15.68 -2.04
C SER A 848 -3.87 -14.17 -1.99
N MET A 849 -4.76 -13.35 -2.57
CA MET A 849 -4.74 -11.89 -2.39
C MET A 849 -4.65 -11.51 -0.91
N ARG A 850 -5.51 -12.09 -0.06
CA ARG A 850 -5.52 -11.82 1.39
C ARG A 850 -4.26 -12.34 2.09
N ARG A 851 -3.77 -13.53 1.70
CA ARG A 851 -2.52 -14.10 2.23
C ARG A 851 -1.32 -13.19 1.92
N ASP A 852 -1.29 -12.64 0.72
CA ASP A 852 -0.19 -11.83 0.20
C ASP A 852 -0.36 -10.33 0.54
N ARG A 853 -1.30 -10.04 1.48
CA ARG A 853 -1.64 -8.71 2.04
C ARG A 853 -2.15 -7.68 1.03
N ILE A 854 -2.80 -8.15 -0.02
CA ILE A 854 -3.50 -7.34 -1.00
C ILE A 854 -4.99 -7.49 -0.74
N PHE A 855 -5.62 -6.44 -0.24
CA PHE A 855 -7.05 -6.47 0.09
C PHE A 855 -7.89 -6.41 -1.19
N PRO A 856 -8.81 -7.36 -1.41
CA PRO A 856 -9.74 -7.31 -2.54
C PRO A 856 -10.63 -6.06 -2.48
N ASP A 857 -10.85 -5.41 -3.61
CA ASP A 857 -11.76 -4.27 -3.75
C ASP A 857 -13.11 -4.68 -4.37
N LEU A 858 -14.05 -3.74 -4.51
CA LEU A 858 -15.36 -4.02 -5.12
C LEU A 858 -15.23 -4.63 -6.54
N TRP A 859 -14.17 -4.29 -7.27
CA TRP A 859 -13.87 -4.92 -8.56
C TRP A 859 -13.58 -6.41 -8.38
N SER A 860 -12.68 -6.80 -7.47
CA SER A 860 -12.41 -8.21 -7.15
C SER A 860 -13.68 -8.98 -6.77
N TYR A 861 -14.56 -8.37 -5.97
CA TYR A 861 -15.84 -8.99 -5.58
C TYR A 861 -16.80 -9.13 -6.77
N THR A 862 -16.87 -8.13 -7.65
CA THR A 862 -17.71 -8.17 -8.86
C THR A 862 -17.17 -9.20 -9.86
N THR A 863 -15.85 -9.35 -9.99
CA THR A 863 -15.21 -10.40 -10.79
C THR A 863 -15.52 -11.80 -10.25
N MET A 864 -15.47 -11.99 -8.92
CA MET A 864 -15.91 -13.24 -8.29
C MET A 864 -17.39 -13.55 -8.57
N LEU A 865 -18.27 -12.54 -8.50
CA LEU A 865 -19.67 -12.69 -8.86
C LEU A 865 -19.83 -13.11 -10.33
N SER A 866 -19.07 -12.49 -11.24
CA SER A 866 -19.02 -12.85 -12.66
C SER A 866 -18.59 -14.31 -12.86
N ALA A 867 -17.62 -14.81 -12.09
CA ALA A 867 -17.18 -16.21 -12.16
C ALA A 867 -18.34 -17.18 -11.86
N TYR A 868 -19.14 -16.92 -10.82
CA TYR A 868 -20.33 -17.71 -10.50
C TYR A 868 -21.39 -17.64 -11.60
N VAL A 869 -21.65 -16.45 -12.13
CA VAL A 869 -22.62 -16.24 -13.21
C VAL A 869 -22.20 -16.98 -14.48
N ASN A 870 -20.92 -16.92 -14.86
CA ASN A 870 -20.40 -17.60 -16.05
C ASN A 870 -20.35 -19.13 -15.87
N ALA A 871 -20.21 -19.62 -14.63
CA ALA A 871 -20.37 -21.04 -14.30
C ALA A 871 -21.84 -21.51 -14.26
N SER A 872 -22.80 -20.62 -14.54
CA SER A 872 -24.25 -20.85 -14.37
C SER A 872 -24.67 -21.24 -12.94
N ASP A 873 -23.84 -20.97 -11.93
CA ASP A 873 -24.14 -21.19 -10.51
C ASP A 873 -24.81 -19.95 -9.91
N MET A 874 -26.09 -19.75 -10.26
CA MET A 874 -26.87 -18.60 -9.78
C MET A 874 -27.13 -18.64 -8.27
N GLU A 875 -27.18 -19.83 -7.66
CA GLU A 875 -27.34 -19.95 -6.20
C GLU A 875 -26.07 -19.46 -5.49
N GLY A 876 -24.89 -19.86 -5.97
CA GLY A 876 -23.60 -19.35 -5.53
C GLY A 876 -23.48 -17.84 -5.76
N ALA A 877 -23.90 -17.35 -6.92
CA ALA A 877 -23.90 -15.92 -7.25
C ALA A 877 -24.79 -15.10 -6.29
N GLU A 878 -25.99 -15.57 -5.95
CA GLU A 878 -26.87 -14.92 -4.96
C GLU A 878 -26.23 -14.86 -3.57
N LYS A 879 -25.63 -15.97 -3.12
CA LYS A 879 -24.93 -16.03 -1.83
C LYS A 879 -23.74 -15.08 -1.81
N PHE A 880 -22.98 -15.02 -2.90
CA PHE A 880 -21.82 -14.15 -3.02
C PHE A 880 -22.24 -12.68 -3.12
N PHE A 881 -23.31 -12.35 -3.85
CA PHE A 881 -23.87 -11.00 -3.92
C PHE A 881 -24.30 -10.48 -2.54
N LYS A 882 -24.94 -11.34 -1.72
CA LYS A 882 -25.25 -10.99 -0.32
C LYS A 882 -23.97 -10.72 0.46
N ARG A 883 -22.94 -11.54 0.25
CA ARG A 883 -21.64 -11.35 0.89
C ARG A 883 -20.96 -10.02 0.55
N ILE A 884 -21.18 -9.44 -0.64
CA ILE A 884 -20.63 -8.11 -0.98
C ILE A 884 -21.05 -7.07 0.06
N LYS A 885 -22.32 -7.08 0.47
CA LYS A 885 -22.84 -6.22 1.54
C LYS A 885 -22.40 -6.66 2.95
N VAL A 886 -22.16 -7.96 3.15
CA VAL A 886 -21.67 -8.50 4.45
C VAL A 886 -20.23 -8.08 4.72
N ASP A 887 -19.40 -8.15 3.70
CA ASP A 887 -18.03 -7.63 3.67
C ASP A 887 -18.02 -6.11 3.35
N GLY A 888 -19.23 -5.53 3.28
CA GLY A 888 -19.64 -4.14 3.39
C GLY A 888 -19.36 -3.17 2.25
N PHE A 889 -19.07 -3.71 1.07
CA PHE A 889 -19.12 -2.90 -0.12
C PHE A 889 -20.57 -2.60 -0.56
N GLU A 890 -20.82 -1.38 -1.03
CA GLU A 890 -22.04 -1.00 -1.75
C GLU A 890 -22.03 -1.63 -3.17
N PRO A 891 -22.99 -2.51 -3.52
CA PRO A 891 -23.10 -3.00 -4.88
C PRO A 891 -23.42 -1.86 -5.84
N ASN A 892 -22.60 -1.68 -6.85
CA ASN A 892 -22.78 -0.63 -7.84
C ASN A 892 -23.56 -1.13 -9.06
N ILE A 893 -23.69 -0.27 -10.07
CA ILE A 893 -24.37 -0.59 -11.33
C ILE A 893 -23.80 -1.84 -12.02
N VAL A 894 -22.48 -2.06 -11.96
CA VAL A 894 -21.81 -3.22 -12.56
C VAL A 894 -22.14 -4.49 -11.78
N THR A 895 -22.17 -4.43 -10.45
CA THR A 895 -22.50 -5.59 -9.60
C THR A 895 -23.95 -6.04 -9.81
N TYR A 896 -24.92 -5.11 -9.84
CA TYR A 896 -26.32 -5.42 -10.16
C TYR A 896 -26.48 -5.89 -11.61
N GLY A 897 -25.83 -5.23 -12.56
CA GLY A 897 -25.85 -5.61 -13.97
C GLY A 897 -25.31 -7.01 -14.21
N THR A 898 -24.26 -7.41 -13.50
CA THR A 898 -23.71 -8.78 -13.56
C THR A 898 -24.75 -9.83 -13.13
N LEU A 899 -25.49 -9.57 -12.05
CA LEU A 899 -26.52 -10.48 -11.56
C LEU A 899 -27.75 -10.53 -12.49
N ILE A 900 -28.17 -9.37 -13.04
CA ILE A 900 -29.24 -9.27 -14.04
C ILE A 900 -28.86 -10.06 -15.30
N LYS A 901 -27.62 -9.89 -15.80
CA LYS A 901 -27.09 -10.66 -16.93
C LYS A 901 -27.10 -12.17 -16.64
N GLY A 902 -26.81 -12.58 -15.42
CA GLY A 902 -26.89 -13.99 -15.01
C GLY A 902 -28.30 -14.57 -15.09
N TYR A 903 -29.30 -13.90 -14.53
CA TYR A 903 -30.70 -14.36 -14.63
C TYR A 903 -31.26 -14.27 -16.06
N ALA A 904 -30.84 -13.26 -16.83
CA ALA A 904 -31.17 -13.15 -18.24
C ALA A 904 -30.62 -14.34 -19.06
N LYS A 905 -29.40 -14.82 -18.76
CA LYS A 905 -28.83 -16.04 -19.35
C LYS A 905 -29.53 -17.31 -18.88
N ALA A 906 -29.94 -17.36 -17.60
CA ALA A 906 -30.70 -18.48 -17.04
C ALA A 906 -32.18 -18.49 -17.44
N ASN A 907 -32.63 -17.50 -18.23
CA ASN A 907 -34.01 -17.29 -18.66
C ASN A 907 -35.03 -17.13 -17.52
N ASP A 908 -34.58 -16.63 -16.36
CA ASP A 908 -35.40 -16.36 -15.18
C ASP A 908 -35.77 -14.86 -15.14
N VAL A 909 -36.76 -14.49 -15.95
CA VAL A 909 -37.21 -13.09 -16.09
C VAL A 909 -37.80 -12.55 -14.80
N GLU A 910 -38.38 -13.40 -13.96
CA GLU A 910 -39.02 -13.00 -12.70
C GLU A 910 -37.97 -12.53 -11.69
N LYS A 911 -36.92 -13.33 -11.45
CA LYS A 911 -35.81 -12.91 -10.57
C LYS A 911 -35.00 -11.77 -11.17
N MET A 912 -34.80 -11.75 -12.49
CA MET A 912 -34.14 -10.63 -13.16
C MET A 912 -34.85 -9.30 -12.84
N MET A 913 -36.18 -9.28 -12.95
CA MET A 913 -36.99 -8.09 -12.65
C MET A 913 -36.98 -7.73 -11.15
N GLU A 914 -36.93 -8.73 -10.26
CA GLU A 914 -36.77 -8.50 -8.82
C GLU A 914 -35.43 -7.80 -8.50
N VAL A 915 -34.34 -8.23 -9.14
CA VAL A 915 -33.01 -7.61 -8.98
C VAL A 915 -33.00 -6.19 -9.54
N TYR A 916 -33.64 -5.97 -10.70
CA TYR A 916 -33.77 -4.64 -11.30
C TYR A 916 -34.55 -3.67 -10.39
N GLU A 917 -35.64 -4.12 -9.79
CA GLU A 917 -36.40 -3.26 -8.87
C GLU A 917 -35.62 -2.97 -7.58
N LYS A 918 -34.87 -3.95 -7.06
CA LYS A 918 -33.93 -3.74 -5.94
C LYS A 918 -32.86 -2.70 -6.26
N MET A 919 -32.34 -2.70 -7.49
CA MET A 919 -31.38 -1.71 -7.95
C MET A 919 -32.00 -0.30 -7.97
N ARG A 920 -33.22 -0.16 -8.49
CA ARG A 920 -33.96 1.12 -8.50
C ARG A 920 -34.27 1.63 -7.09
N LEU A 921 -34.70 0.75 -6.19
CA LEU A 921 -34.96 1.09 -4.78
C LEU A 921 -33.71 1.51 -4.03
N SER A 922 -32.52 1.07 -4.48
CA SER A 922 -31.22 1.49 -3.93
C SER A 922 -30.73 2.81 -4.52
N GLY A 923 -31.55 3.51 -5.33
CA GLY A 923 -31.20 4.80 -5.94
C GLY A 923 -30.27 4.72 -7.15
N ILE A 924 -29.97 3.52 -7.67
CA ILE A 924 -29.04 3.31 -8.78
C ILE A 924 -29.83 3.35 -10.10
N LYS A 925 -29.46 4.26 -11.00
CA LYS A 925 -30.05 4.35 -12.35
C LYS A 925 -29.45 3.30 -13.28
N ALA A 926 -30.30 2.67 -14.08
CA ALA A 926 -29.85 1.71 -15.08
C ALA A 926 -29.12 2.38 -16.24
N ASN A 927 -28.05 1.74 -16.70
CA ASN A 927 -27.35 2.12 -17.91
C ASN A 927 -27.94 1.39 -19.12
N GLN A 928 -27.45 1.78 -20.29
CA GLN A 928 -27.86 1.22 -21.58
C GLN A 928 -27.76 -0.31 -21.61
N THR A 929 -26.64 -0.87 -21.14
CA THR A 929 -26.38 -2.32 -21.14
C THR A 929 -27.41 -3.12 -20.34
N ILE A 930 -27.80 -2.63 -19.16
CA ILE A 930 -28.80 -3.31 -18.30
C ILE A 930 -30.18 -3.29 -18.96
N LEU A 931 -30.60 -2.14 -19.49
CA LEU A 931 -31.91 -2.01 -20.15
C LEU A 931 -31.99 -2.85 -21.43
N THR A 932 -30.92 -2.88 -22.24
CA THR A 932 -30.83 -3.75 -23.41
C THR A 932 -30.88 -5.23 -23.01
N THR A 933 -30.21 -5.63 -21.91
CA THR A 933 -30.23 -7.01 -21.40
C THR A 933 -31.63 -7.43 -20.94
N ILE A 934 -32.34 -6.55 -20.23
CA ILE A 934 -33.71 -6.79 -19.78
C ILE A 934 -34.66 -6.88 -20.96
N MET A 935 -34.51 -6.00 -21.94
CA MET A 935 -35.32 -5.98 -23.16
C MET A 935 -35.16 -7.29 -23.94
N ASP A 936 -33.92 -7.74 -24.14
CA ASP A 936 -33.58 -8.98 -24.84
C ASP A 936 -34.12 -10.23 -24.11
N ALA A 937 -33.90 -10.33 -22.80
CA ALA A 937 -34.42 -11.44 -22.00
C ALA A 937 -35.96 -11.45 -21.93
N SER A 938 -36.60 -10.30 -21.79
CA SER A 938 -38.06 -10.17 -21.78
C SER A 938 -38.67 -10.48 -23.14
N GLY A 939 -37.98 -10.09 -24.22
CA GLY A 939 -38.35 -10.34 -25.60
C GLY A 939 -38.35 -11.83 -25.95
N ARG A 940 -37.33 -12.58 -25.52
CA ARG A 940 -37.27 -14.05 -25.67
C ARG A 940 -38.41 -14.79 -24.96
N CYS A 941 -38.98 -14.21 -23.90
CA CYS A 941 -39.98 -14.87 -23.04
C CYS A 941 -41.44 -14.44 -23.25
N LYS A 942 -41.72 -13.17 -23.63
CA LYS A 942 -43.06 -12.56 -23.55
C LYS A 942 -43.48 -11.76 -24.80
N ASN A 943 -42.94 -12.10 -25.97
CA ASN A 943 -43.23 -11.52 -27.29
C ASN A 943 -42.77 -10.06 -27.49
N PHE A 944 -42.81 -9.61 -28.76
CA PHE A 944 -42.42 -8.28 -29.26
C PHE A 944 -42.94 -7.12 -28.40
N GLY A 945 -44.20 -7.16 -27.96
CA GLY A 945 -44.81 -6.08 -27.16
C GLY A 945 -44.10 -5.78 -25.83
N SER A 946 -43.50 -6.79 -25.19
CA SER A 946 -42.74 -6.58 -23.96
C SER A 946 -41.39 -5.90 -24.23
N ALA A 947 -40.70 -6.31 -25.31
CA ALA A 947 -39.45 -5.67 -25.74
C ALA A 947 -39.69 -4.22 -26.19
N LEU A 948 -40.79 -3.97 -26.92
CA LEU A 948 -41.22 -2.63 -27.33
C LEU A 948 -41.48 -1.70 -26.13
N GLY A 949 -42.06 -2.22 -25.05
CA GLY A 949 -42.26 -1.48 -23.80
C GLY A 949 -40.93 -1.01 -23.21
N TRP A 950 -39.93 -1.89 -23.14
CA TRP A 950 -38.59 -1.53 -22.65
C TRP A 950 -37.84 -0.58 -23.59
N TYR A 951 -38.02 -0.71 -24.91
CA TYR A 951 -37.44 0.21 -25.88
C TYR A 951 -37.94 1.65 -25.67
N LYS A 952 -39.24 1.83 -25.43
CA LYS A 952 -39.84 3.14 -25.09
C LYS A 952 -39.42 3.63 -23.70
N GLU A 953 -39.27 2.72 -22.74
CA GLU A 953 -38.80 3.04 -21.38
C GLU A 953 -37.36 3.62 -21.42
N MET A 954 -36.47 3.07 -22.26
CA MET A 954 -35.10 3.59 -22.46
C MET A 954 -35.11 5.08 -22.85
N GLU A 955 -35.96 5.45 -23.82
CA GLU A 955 -36.13 6.85 -24.26
C GLU A 955 -36.67 7.74 -23.13
N SER A 956 -37.67 7.25 -22.39
CA SER A 956 -38.27 7.99 -21.27
C SER A 956 -37.30 8.21 -20.10
N CYS A 957 -36.35 7.29 -19.90
CA CYS A 957 -35.28 7.39 -18.91
C CYS A 957 -34.11 8.27 -19.37
N GLY A 958 -34.14 8.80 -20.59
CA GLY A 958 -33.06 9.61 -21.16
C GLY A 958 -31.84 8.80 -21.61
N VAL A 959 -31.98 7.49 -21.82
CA VAL A 959 -30.92 6.59 -22.28
C VAL A 959 -31.24 6.17 -23.73
N PRO A 960 -30.50 6.64 -24.75
CA PRO A 960 -30.83 6.32 -26.14
C PRO A 960 -30.61 4.82 -26.43
N PRO A 961 -31.50 4.14 -27.17
CA PRO A 961 -31.30 2.74 -27.57
C PRO A 961 -30.05 2.55 -28.44
N ASP A 962 -29.19 1.57 -28.10
CA ASP A 962 -28.00 1.20 -28.90
C ASP A 962 -28.38 0.36 -30.13
N GLN A 963 -27.40 0.13 -31.02
CA GLN A 963 -27.59 -0.72 -32.19
C GLN A 963 -28.01 -2.15 -31.81
N LYS A 964 -27.52 -2.66 -30.67
CA LYS A 964 -27.90 -3.99 -30.15
C LYS A 964 -29.38 -4.03 -29.79
N ALA A 965 -29.91 -3.02 -29.10
CA ALA A 965 -31.32 -2.91 -28.78
C ALA A 965 -32.19 -2.81 -30.04
N LYS A 966 -31.76 -2.04 -31.03
CA LYS A 966 -32.45 -1.95 -32.33
C LYS A 966 -32.51 -3.31 -33.04
N ASN A 967 -31.40 -4.05 -33.04
CA ASN A 967 -31.32 -5.38 -33.64
C ASN A 967 -32.20 -6.39 -32.90
N VAL A 968 -32.21 -6.36 -31.56
CA VAL A 968 -33.07 -7.21 -30.74
C VAL A 968 -34.55 -6.94 -31.05
N LEU A 969 -34.97 -5.67 -31.10
CA LEU A 969 -36.35 -5.31 -31.42
C LEU A 969 -36.77 -5.81 -32.81
N LEU A 970 -35.90 -5.65 -33.81
CA LEU A 970 -36.15 -6.14 -35.18
C LEU A 970 -36.20 -7.68 -35.25
N SER A 971 -35.36 -8.38 -34.50
CA SER A 971 -35.30 -9.85 -34.50
C SER A 971 -36.53 -10.51 -33.86
N LEU A 972 -37.23 -9.79 -32.98
CA LEU A 972 -38.42 -10.27 -32.27
C LEU A 972 -39.73 -9.96 -32.99
N ALA A 973 -39.70 -9.18 -34.07
CA ALA A 973 -40.88 -8.84 -34.87
C ALA A 973 -41.29 -10.04 -35.74
N SER A 974 -42.47 -10.60 -35.48
CA SER A 974 -42.93 -11.84 -36.13
C SER A 974 -44.02 -11.60 -37.19
N THR A 975 -44.72 -10.47 -37.10
CA THR A 975 -45.74 -10.04 -38.05
C THR A 975 -45.28 -8.83 -38.86
N GLN A 976 -45.86 -8.63 -40.05
CA GLN A 976 -45.51 -7.50 -40.92
C GLN A 976 -45.77 -6.14 -40.24
N ASP A 977 -46.82 -6.06 -39.41
CA ASP A 977 -47.18 -4.85 -38.67
C ASP A 977 -46.16 -4.53 -37.56
N GLU A 978 -45.70 -5.54 -36.81
CA GLU A 978 -44.62 -5.39 -35.80
C GLU A 978 -43.29 -4.98 -36.43
N LEU A 979 -42.99 -5.51 -37.63
CA LEU A 979 -41.76 -5.20 -38.35
C LEU A 979 -41.74 -3.76 -38.87
N GLU A 980 -42.87 -3.25 -39.37
CA GLU A 980 -43.01 -1.84 -39.77
C GLU A 980 -42.89 -0.91 -38.55
N GLU A 981 -43.53 -1.23 -37.42
CA GLU A 981 -43.40 -0.44 -36.18
C GLU A 981 -41.95 -0.41 -35.67
N ALA A 982 -41.24 -1.55 -35.71
CA ALA A 982 -39.82 -1.62 -35.34
C ALA A 982 -38.93 -0.81 -36.29
N LYS A 983 -39.17 -0.84 -37.61
CA LYS A 983 -38.39 -0.05 -38.59
C LYS A 983 -38.60 1.46 -38.42
N GLU A 984 -39.84 1.87 -38.12
CA GLU A 984 -40.18 3.27 -37.86
C GLU A 984 -39.44 3.80 -36.62
N LEU A 985 -39.46 3.06 -35.51
CA LEU A 985 -38.80 3.43 -34.25
C LEU A 985 -37.27 3.35 -34.29
N THR A 986 -36.70 2.46 -35.10
CA THR A 986 -35.24 2.32 -35.24
C THR A 986 -34.63 3.33 -36.22
N GLY A 987 -35.47 4.01 -37.00
CA GLY A 987 -35.08 5.03 -37.99
C GLY A 987 -34.64 4.46 -39.34
N ILE A 988 -34.93 3.19 -39.62
CA ILE A 988 -34.57 2.55 -40.90
C ILE A 988 -35.65 2.88 -41.94
N ARG A 989 -35.46 3.97 -42.69
CA ARG A 989 -36.26 4.24 -43.91
C ARG A 989 -35.72 3.43 -45.09
N ASN A 990 -36.63 2.70 -45.75
CA ASN A 990 -36.60 1.98 -47.05
C ASN A 990 -35.53 2.33 -48.13
N GLU A 991 -34.23 2.39 -47.82
CA GLU A 991 -33.17 2.46 -48.85
C GLU A 991 -32.24 1.24 -48.89
N THR A 992 -32.39 0.29 -47.97
CA THR A 992 -31.60 -0.97 -47.96
C THR A 992 -32.40 -2.24 -48.25
N ALA A 993 -33.66 -2.10 -48.70
CA ALA A 993 -34.47 -3.23 -49.17
C ALA A 993 -33.95 -3.84 -50.50
N THR A 994 -32.98 -3.20 -51.17
CA THR A 994 -32.47 -3.66 -52.48
C THR A 994 -31.25 -4.58 -52.40
N ILE A 995 -30.60 -4.72 -51.23
CA ILE A 995 -29.34 -5.50 -51.11
C ILE A 995 -29.60 -6.91 -50.53
N ILE A 996 -30.56 -7.05 -49.61
CA ILE A 996 -30.85 -8.36 -48.98
C ILE A 996 -31.68 -9.27 -49.91
N ALA A 997 -32.48 -8.70 -50.82
CA ALA A 997 -33.24 -9.44 -51.82
C ALA A 997 -32.40 -10.04 -52.98
N ARG A 998 -31.06 -9.88 -52.95
CA ARG A 998 -30.13 -10.42 -53.98
C ARG A 998 -29.29 -11.61 -53.54
N VAL A 999 -29.36 -12.03 -52.27
CA VAL A 999 -28.49 -13.12 -51.75
C VAL A 999 -29.25 -14.42 -51.49
N TYR A 1000 -30.57 -14.40 -51.34
CA TYR A 1000 -31.37 -15.61 -51.15
C TYR A 1000 -32.65 -15.58 -52.00
N GLY A 1001 -32.50 -15.97 -53.27
CA GLY A 1001 -33.58 -16.31 -54.19
C GLY A 1001 -33.14 -17.50 -55.03
N SER A 1002 -33.90 -18.57 -54.92
CA SER A 1002 -33.64 -19.95 -55.31
C SER A 1002 -33.64 -20.22 -56.83
N ASP A 1003 -32.92 -21.25 -57.27
CA ASP A 1003 -33.46 -22.47 -57.92
C ASP A 1003 -32.38 -23.25 -58.72
N ASP A 1004 -32.33 -24.56 -58.45
CA ASP A 1004 -32.13 -25.73 -59.32
C ASP A 1004 -30.87 -25.89 -60.22
N ASP A 1005 -30.02 -26.90 -59.92
CA ASP A 1005 -29.97 -28.19 -60.66
C ASP A 1005 -28.76 -29.09 -60.24
N GLU A 1006 -28.98 -30.41 -60.36
CA GLU A 1006 -28.18 -31.57 -59.93
C GLU A 1006 -26.81 -31.78 -60.62
N GLU A 1007 -25.81 -32.27 -59.86
CA GLU A 1007 -25.09 -33.56 -60.05
C GLU A 1007 -23.68 -33.56 -59.40
N GLY A 1008 -23.31 -34.66 -58.74
CA GLY A 1008 -21.90 -35.09 -58.59
C GLY A 1008 -21.37 -35.27 -57.16
N VAL A 1009 -21.31 -36.52 -56.71
CA VAL A 1009 -20.77 -37.04 -55.44
C VAL A 1009 -19.25 -36.98 -55.38
N GLU A 1010 -18.65 -36.60 -54.24
CA GLU A 1010 -17.59 -37.35 -53.52
C GLU A 1010 -17.23 -36.73 -52.15
N ASP A 1011 -16.92 -37.63 -51.20
CA ASP A 1011 -16.72 -37.46 -49.75
C ASP A 1011 -15.66 -36.42 -49.32
N ILE A 1012 -15.84 -35.81 -48.13
CA ILE A 1012 -14.96 -35.95 -46.94
C ILE A 1012 -15.53 -35.15 -45.75
N SER A 1013 -15.42 -35.79 -44.59
CA SER A 1013 -15.93 -35.51 -43.24
C SER A 1013 -15.60 -34.16 -42.58
N SER A 1014 -16.63 -33.60 -41.92
CA SER A 1014 -16.70 -32.94 -40.59
C SER A 1014 -15.49 -32.21 -40.00
N GLU A 1015 -15.68 -30.93 -39.65
CA GLU A 1015 -15.58 -30.39 -38.28
C GLU A 1015 -16.11 -28.95 -38.24
N SER A 1016 -17.09 -28.69 -37.38
CA SER A 1016 -17.73 -27.38 -37.14
C SER A 1016 -17.45 -26.93 -35.71
N SER A 1017 -16.84 -25.75 -35.53
CA SER A 1017 -16.90 -24.99 -34.28
C SER A 1017 -16.61 -23.51 -34.56
N ASP A 1018 -17.67 -22.71 -34.71
CA ASP A 1018 -17.62 -21.26 -34.59
C ASP A 1018 -18.45 -20.88 -33.37
N ASP A 1019 -17.81 -20.31 -32.35
CA ASP A 1019 -18.43 -19.45 -31.33
C ASP A 1019 -17.40 -18.38 -30.97
N GLU A 1020 -17.56 -17.19 -31.56
CA GLU A 1020 -16.79 -15.98 -31.24
C GLU A 1020 -17.41 -15.26 -30.04
N ASP A 1021 -16.66 -15.12 -28.95
CA ASP A 1021 -17.00 -14.31 -27.78
C ASP A 1021 -16.36 -12.92 -27.91
N GLU A 1022 -17.18 -11.87 -27.96
CA GLU A 1022 -16.77 -10.46 -27.97
C GLU A 1022 -16.43 -9.95 -26.57
N GLY A 1023 -15.25 -9.33 -26.44
CA GLY A 1023 -14.76 -8.69 -25.22
C GLY A 1023 -15.08 -7.19 -25.17
N ASP A 1024 -15.76 -6.76 -24.11
CA ASP A 1024 -15.98 -5.35 -23.76
C ASP A 1024 -14.69 -4.72 -23.18
N ASP A 1025 -14.36 -3.52 -23.67
CA ASP A 1025 -13.28 -2.65 -23.19
C ASP A 1025 -13.88 -1.54 -22.30
N ASP A 1026 -13.65 -1.61 -20.98
CA ASP A 1026 -13.91 -0.50 -20.05
C ASP A 1026 -12.57 0.00 -19.45
N ASP A 1027 -12.08 1.13 -19.97
CA ASP A 1027 -11.09 1.99 -19.32
C ASP A 1027 -11.84 3.24 -18.83
N ASP A 1028 -12.24 3.26 -17.54
CA ASP A 1028 -12.90 4.43 -16.93
C ASP A 1028 -12.06 5.00 -15.79
N ASP A 1029 -11.48 6.19 -16.05
CA ASP A 1029 -10.63 6.96 -15.15
C ASP A 1029 -11.50 8.10 -14.58
N ALA A 1030 -12.25 7.81 -13.51
CA ALA A 1030 -13.19 8.76 -12.90
C ALA A 1030 -12.47 9.96 -12.25
N ARG A 1031 -12.69 11.16 -12.79
CA ARG A 1031 -12.44 12.45 -12.12
C ARG A 1031 -13.76 13.07 -11.70
N GLU A 1032 -14.02 13.09 -10.40
CA GLU A 1032 -15.07 13.93 -9.80
C GLU A 1032 -14.81 15.41 -10.10
N THR A 1033 -15.76 16.06 -10.77
CA THR A 1033 -15.76 17.52 -10.94
C THR A 1033 -16.96 18.07 -10.17
N VAL A 1034 -16.67 18.81 -9.10
CA VAL A 1034 -17.65 19.52 -8.27
C VAL A 1034 -18.33 20.62 -9.08
N LEU A 1035 -19.66 20.55 -9.17
CA LEU A 1035 -20.54 21.57 -9.76
C LEU A 1035 -20.43 22.88 -8.97
N TYR A 1036 -20.04 23.97 -9.65
CA TYR A 1036 -20.32 25.34 -9.22
C TYR A 1036 -21.46 25.90 -10.06
N ASP A 1037 -22.50 26.38 -9.38
CA ASP A 1037 -23.65 27.09 -9.95
C ASP A 1037 -23.22 28.27 -10.83
N LYS A 1038 -23.76 28.33 -12.05
CA LYS A 1038 -23.79 29.55 -12.87
C LYS A 1038 -25.14 30.25 -12.69
N PRO A 1039 -25.18 31.57 -12.43
CA PRO A 1039 -26.41 32.34 -12.52
C PRO A 1039 -26.77 32.65 -13.98
N GLN A 1040 -28.07 32.80 -14.20
CA GLN A 1040 -28.77 32.99 -15.46
C GLN A 1040 -28.38 34.26 -16.22
N GLU A 1041 -28.43 34.17 -17.56
CA GLU A 1041 -28.33 35.28 -18.51
C GLU A 1041 -29.50 36.24 -18.38
N GLY A 1042 -29.19 37.54 -18.37
CA GLY A 1042 -30.13 38.63 -18.63
C GLY A 1042 -29.77 39.30 -19.96
N SER A 1043 -30.73 39.30 -20.87
CA SER A 1043 -30.70 39.89 -22.21
C SER A 1043 -30.69 41.42 -22.21
N LEU A 1044 -30.37 41.98 -23.40
CA LEU A 1044 -30.48 43.36 -23.94
C LEU A 1044 -29.10 43.74 -24.53
N GLY A 1045 -28.91 44.05 -25.82
CA GLY A 1045 -29.80 44.62 -26.83
C GLY A 1045 -29.07 45.83 -27.44
N TYR A 1046 -28.61 45.68 -28.69
CA TYR A 1046 -28.22 46.68 -29.71
C TYR A 1046 -27.87 48.15 -29.32
N GLY A 1047 -26.77 48.67 -29.89
CA GLY A 1047 -26.70 50.12 -30.18
C GLY A 1047 -25.32 50.75 -30.42
N SER A 1048 -24.89 50.78 -31.69
CA SER A 1048 -24.21 51.89 -32.41
C SER A 1048 -23.06 52.71 -31.80
N LEU A 1049 -21.93 52.68 -32.52
CA LEU A 1049 -21.15 53.82 -33.07
C LEU A 1049 -21.02 55.09 -32.21
N GLN A 1050 -19.80 55.44 -31.79
CA GLN A 1050 -19.01 56.54 -32.40
C GLN A 1050 -17.64 56.72 -31.75
N THR A 1051 -16.78 57.29 -32.58
CA THR A 1051 -15.34 57.51 -32.57
C THR A 1051 -14.89 58.70 -31.71
N GLU A 1052 -13.56 58.73 -31.51
CA GLU A 1052 -12.70 59.92 -31.34
C GLU A 1052 -12.66 60.58 -29.94
N GLU A 1053 -11.53 60.45 -29.23
CA GLU A 1053 -10.38 61.39 -29.19
C GLU A 1053 -10.50 62.29 -27.93
N LEU A 1054 -9.47 62.73 -27.21
CA LEU A 1054 -8.03 62.90 -27.46
C LEU A 1054 -7.34 63.24 -26.11
N VAL A 1055 -6.03 63.02 -26.09
CA VAL A 1055 -4.98 63.75 -25.32
C VAL A 1055 -4.79 63.41 -23.83
N GLY A 1056 -3.55 62.98 -23.53
CA GLY A 1056 -2.79 63.65 -22.47
C GLY A 1056 -1.87 62.78 -21.64
N LEU A 1057 -0.61 62.67 -22.11
CA LEU A 1057 0.63 62.32 -21.39
C LEU A 1057 0.88 60.84 -21.02
#